data_AF-A0A2V7JPU3-F1
#
_entry.id   AF-A0A2V7JPU3-F1
#
_cell.length_a   1.000
_cell.length_b   1.000
_cell.length_c   1.000
_cell.angle_alpha   90.00
_cell.angle_beta   90.00
_cell.angle_gamma   90.00
#
_symmetry.space_group_name_H-M   'P 1'
#
loop_
_entity.id
_entity.type
_entity.pdbx_description
1 polymer ?
#
loop_
_entity_poly.entity_id
_entity_poly.type
_entity_poly.pdbx_seq_one_letter_code
_entity_poly.pdbx_strand_id
1 'polypeptide(L)'
;MRPRALGLVVGGTLIAACAPGGAAARRARTVVYASGADLQSVNPLLTEHPFAKQVERYVLLTTLVRYDSALGVQPYLARTWTWSDDHKTLLFRLQPGVRWDDGVATTARDVAWTFSAARDPATGYPRLNDFSDVAFVNDPNDSTVVVRFAHSQPSVPDVFTDLAILPAHLLDSVPRAEMRRAAWNEHPVGNGPFRFVAHEASRRWVFAANPDFLAALGGPPALERFVVVVVDEPTTKLTALTAGEVDFAGIQPAHAAFVRKNPALAVLDYPLMLPYGIVFNTRVPPFDDARVRLAAALALDRREIVDGYLYGFGAVPGYVPVRPLPVSPDSARRLLGGRRIAFELLAVGSGEAALEQMIQARLAAVGFDVTIRQLELTAFLARVNAGRHDFVAAVLGKPGDLGLGYLATLADLTGSRAPADPERAQRWFRDSLPVAFLYHARGVQGMNRRVHGVRMDLRGELPNAEAPVRLDFAGGWTDVPPFSAREGGIVVNAAIALPARAYVELGGPRMRLVAEDLGQELECASAGGLVLDGRLDLLKAALRMFPVQAACTLTTRSAAPPGSGLGSSGALDVALVAVLSRARGERLAEREIAEQAWYLETVEAKIPGGKQDQFAAALGGFQRLTFRDPDVGVEPITLDPAFAAELERRTLLCYTGTSRVSGATIARVMAAYERGDPRITGALRALKDVAAAMAEALRGADLSRVAALLSDNWKHQQALDREMCTPEMARLENVVRAAGTVGGKAAGAGAGGSMFFVTTDDSGQASAAAREAGATVLPVRWAPHGVRAW
;
A
#
# COMPACT_ATOMS: atom_id res chain seq x y z
N MET A 1 -45.35 67.50 15.37
CA MET A 1 -45.48 66.66 14.16
C MET A 1 -44.13 66.02 13.83
N ARG A 2 -43.98 64.78 14.29
CA ARG A 2 -42.96 63.74 14.01
C ARG A 2 -43.37 62.59 14.94
N PRO A 3 -43.68 61.38 14.47
CA PRO A 3 -43.74 60.24 15.37
C PRO A 3 -42.61 59.22 15.11
N ARG A 4 -42.27 58.56 16.21
CA ARG A 4 -41.22 57.56 16.44
C ARG A 4 -41.67 56.15 16.01
N ALA A 5 -40.70 55.28 15.74
CA ALA A 5 -40.73 53.82 16.02
C ALA A 5 -39.28 53.31 15.98
N LEU A 6 -38.59 53.15 17.12
CA LEU A 6 -38.43 51.92 17.94
C LEU A 6 -38.15 50.65 17.12
N GLY A 7 -36.92 50.16 17.24
CA GLY A 7 -36.46 48.93 16.60
C GLY A 7 -36.87 47.66 17.34
N LEU A 8 -36.94 46.56 16.58
CA LEU A 8 -37.04 45.21 17.09
C LEU A 8 -36.04 44.31 16.36
N VAL A 9 -35.19 43.65 17.13
CA VAL A 9 -34.30 42.56 16.72
C VAL A 9 -35.14 41.35 16.34
N VAL A 10 -34.88 40.73 15.19
CA VAL A 10 -35.37 39.39 14.87
C VAL A 10 -34.21 38.56 14.34
N GLY A 11 -33.75 37.62 15.17
CA GLY A 11 -32.96 36.48 14.72
C GLY A 11 -33.83 35.56 13.85
N GLY A 12 -33.29 35.17 12.69
CA GLY A 12 -33.97 34.31 11.73
C GLY A 12 -33.44 32.88 11.79
N THR A 13 -34.29 32.01 12.32
CA THR A 13 -34.14 30.57 12.55
C THR A 13 -34.01 29.76 11.26
N LEU A 14 -33.29 28.64 11.39
CA LEU A 14 -33.16 27.51 10.47
C LEU A 14 -34.50 26.98 9.90
N ILE A 15 -34.45 26.65 8.61
CA ILE A 15 -35.22 25.61 7.89
C ILE A 15 -36.73 25.85 7.76
N ALA A 16 -37.13 26.30 6.57
CA ALA A 16 -38.51 26.19 6.09
C ALA A 16 -38.90 24.70 5.91
N ALA A 17 -40.05 24.35 6.48
CA ALA A 17 -40.65 23.03 6.43
C ALA A 17 -41.17 22.68 5.04
N CYS A 18 -40.67 21.57 4.47
CA CYS A 18 -41.29 20.82 3.39
C CYS A 18 -41.22 19.32 3.73
N ALA A 19 -42.39 18.66 3.78
CA ALA A 19 -42.68 17.21 3.81
C ALA A 19 -41.67 16.26 4.52
N PRO A 20 -42.09 15.48 5.55
CA PRO A 20 -41.21 14.62 6.36
C PRO A 20 -40.48 13.48 5.60
N GLY A 21 -40.87 13.16 4.36
CA GLY A 21 -40.27 12.08 3.58
C GLY A 21 -39.07 12.48 2.71
N GLY A 22 -38.95 13.77 2.35
CA GLY A 22 -37.95 14.22 1.36
C GLY A 22 -36.59 14.61 1.96
N ALA A 23 -36.58 15.23 3.15
CA ALA A 23 -35.35 15.71 3.78
C ALA A 23 -34.47 14.57 4.32
N ALA A 24 -35.07 13.50 4.86
CA ALA A 24 -34.36 12.30 5.30
C ALA A 24 -33.77 11.51 4.12
N ALA A 25 -34.52 11.39 3.01
CA ALA A 25 -34.06 10.75 1.77
C ALA A 25 -32.92 11.55 1.09
N ARG A 26 -33.01 12.88 1.05
CA ARG A 26 -31.95 13.76 0.47
C ARG A 26 -30.66 13.77 1.30
N ARG A 27 -30.76 13.48 2.60
CA ARG A 27 -29.59 13.26 3.48
C ARG A 27 -28.94 11.89 3.27
N ALA A 28 -29.67 10.88 2.79
CA ALA A 28 -29.17 9.52 2.67
C ALA A 28 -27.99 9.38 1.70
N ARG A 29 -27.90 10.21 0.65
CA ARG A 29 -26.81 10.20 -0.34
C ARG A 29 -25.96 11.48 -0.37
N THR A 30 -26.10 12.33 0.64
CA THR A 30 -25.24 13.51 0.83
C THR A 30 -24.27 13.25 1.98
N VAL A 31 -22.98 13.49 1.72
CA VAL A 31 -21.92 13.48 2.75
C VAL A 31 -21.46 14.90 3.04
N VAL A 32 -21.37 15.25 4.32
CA VAL A 32 -20.91 16.55 4.82
C VAL A 32 -19.62 16.37 5.61
N TYR A 33 -18.54 16.97 5.13
CA TYR A 33 -17.21 16.98 5.74
C TYR A 33 -16.94 18.32 6.41
N ALA A 34 -16.60 18.32 7.70
CA ALA A 34 -16.20 19.53 8.43
C ALA A 34 -14.68 19.76 8.33
N SER A 35 -14.30 20.78 7.57
CA SER A 35 -12.91 21.24 7.42
C SER A 35 -12.58 22.31 8.46
N GLY A 36 -11.36 22.32 8.99
CA GLY A 36 -10.88 23.36 9.90
C GLY A 36 -10.70 24.73 9.23
N ALA A 37 -10.44 24.75 7.93
CA ALA A 37 -10.26 25.97 7.17
C ALA A 37 -10.96 25.86 5.81
N ASP A 38 -11.18 27.00 5.18
CA ASP A 38 -11.56 27.04 3.77
C ASP A 38 -10.43 26.42 2.91
N LEU A 39 -10.74 25.87 1.74
CA LEU A 39 -9.79 25.15 0.88
C LEU A 39 -8.64 26.04 0.35
N GLN A 40 -8.68 27.35 0.60
CA GLN A 40 -7.82 28.40 0.05
C GLN A 40 -7.95 28.58 -1.46
N SER A 41 -7.79 27.50 -2.22
CA SER A 41 -7.90 27.44 -3.68
C SER A 41 -8.24 26.01 -4.09
N VAL A 42 -8.94 25.86 -5.21
CA VAL A 42 -9.17 24.58 -5.92
C VAL A 42 -8.33 24.47 -7.19
N ASN A 43 -7.47 25.46 -7.45
CA ASN A 43 -6.47 25.42 -8.49
C ASN A 43 -5.19 24.75 -7.96
N PRO A 44 -4.82 23.57 -8.49
CA PRO A 44 -3.72 22.77 -7.99
C PRO A 44 -2.35 23.42 -8.21
N LEU A 45 -2.26 24.48 -9.04
CA LEU A 45 -1.05 25.27 -9.24
C LEU A 45 -0.82 26.34 -8.17
N LEU A 46 -1.80 26.60 -7.28
CA LEU A 46 -1.78 27.77 -6.39
C LEU A 46 -1.76 27.41 -4.90
N THR A 47 -1.94 26.14 -4.55
CA THR A 47 -2.06 25.69 -3.15
C THR A 47 -1.24 24.43 -2.88
N GLU A 48 -0.71 24.34 -1.66
CA GLU A 48 -0.14 23.14 -1.05
C GLU A 48 -0.98 22.66 0.15
N HIS A 49 -2.18 23.22 0.34
CA HIS A 49 -3.06 22.86 1.44
C HIS A 49 -3.48 21.39 1.33
N PRO A 50 -3.14 20.52 2.30
CA PRO A 50 -3.26 19.07 2.14
C PRO A 50 -4.67 18.61 1.79
N PHE A 51 -5.68 19.17 2.46
CA PHE A 51 -7.08 18.80 2.19
C PHE A 51 -7.60 19.36 0.86
N ALA A 52 -7.12 20.52 0.43
CA ALA A 52 -7.49 21.07 -0.88
C ALA A 52 -6.99 20.15 -1.99
N LYS A 53 -5.74 19.68 -1.88
CA LYS A 53 -5.17 18.69 -2.81
C LYS A 53 -5.99 17.39 -2.89
N GLN A 54 -6.54 16.91 -1.76
CA GLN A 54 -7.45 15.75 -1.77
C GLN A 54 -8.72 16.03 -2.58
N VAL A 55 -9.34 17.19 -2.35
CA VAL A 55 -10.56 17.60 -3.08
C VAL A 55 -10.25 17.78 -4.57
N GLU A 56 -9.12 18.38 -4.91
CA GLU A 56 -8.69 18.52 -6.30
C GLU A 56 -8.59 17.15 -7.00
N ARG A 57 -7.84 16.20 -6.44
CA ARG A 57 -7.51 14.93 -7.13
C ARG A 57 -8.56 13.82 -7.04
N TYR A 58 -9.42 13.85 -6.02
CA TYR A 58 -10.43 12.79 -5.78
C TYR A 58 -11.88 13.26 -5.92
N VAL A 59 -12.12 14.56 -6.03
CA VAL A 59 -13.48 15.12 -6.17
C VAL A 59 -13.61 15.83 -7.51
N LEU A 60 -12.83 16.89 -7.74
CA LEU A 60 -13.05 17.83 -8.85
C LEU A 60 -12.35 17.43 -10.15
N LEU A 61 -11.13 16.90 -10.08
CA LEU A 61 -10.24 16.69 -11.22
C LEU A 61 -9.63 15.28 -11.20
N THR A 62 -8.95 14.93 -12.30
CA THR A 62 -8.10 13.73 -12.40
C THR A 62 -6.62 14.09 -12.47
N THR A 63 -5.76 13.26 -11.88
CA THR A 63 -4.29 13.31 -12.07
C THR A 63 -3.88 12.46 -13.27
N LEU A 64 -2.65 12.66 -13.78
CA LEU A 64 -2.14 11.90 -14.94
C LEU A 64 -2.06 10.40 -14.62
N VAL A 65 -1.40 10.09 -13.51
CA VAL A 65 -1.35 8.78 -12.87
C VAL A 65 -1.83 8.96 -11.43
N ARG A 66 -2.01 7.88 -10.68
CA ARG A 66 -2.35 7.96 -9.26
C ARG A 66 -1.47 7.01 -8.48
N TYR A 67 -1.35 7.19 -7.18
CA TYR A 67 -0.94 6.06 -6.38
C TYR A 67 -2.09 5.07 -6.30
N ASP A 68 -1.73 3.79 -6.29
CA ASP A 68 -2.48 2.92 -5.42
C ASP A 68 -2.16 3.34 -3.99
N SER A 69 -1.62 2.41 -3.27
CA SER A 69 -2.04 2.06 -1.98
C SER A 69 -0.82 1.32 -1.35
N ALA A 70 0.03 0.76 -2.19
CA ALA A 70 1.44 0.57 -1.94
C ALA A 70 2.28 1.82 -2.04
N LEU A 71 1.64 2.93 -2.40
CA LEU A 71 2.29 4.07 -3.00
C LEU A 71 3.05 3.71 -4.29
N GLY A 72 2.54 2.70 -5.01
CA GLY A 72 2.94 2.34 -6.36
C GLY A 72 2.17 3.18 -7.38
N VAL A 73 2.85 3.63 -8.42
CA VAL A 73 2.21 4.42 -9.47
C VAL A 73 1.31 3.52 -10.30
N GLN A 74 0.03 3.87 -10.38
CA GLN A 74 -1.02 3.17 -11.12
C GLN A 74 -1.61 4.04 -12.24
N PRO A 75 -2.17 3.39 -13.28
CA PRO A 75 -2.99 4.06 -14.27
C PRO A 75 -4.14 4.87 -13.66
N TYR A 76 -4.39 6.03 -14.26
CA TYR A 76 -5.58 6.84 -14.04
C TYR A 76 -5.99 7.52 -15.35
N LEU A 77 -5.78 8.84 -15.52
CA LEU A 77 -6.01 9.48 -16.82
C LEU A 77 -5.12 8.87 -17.91
N ALA A 78 -3.86 8.54 -17.60
CA ALA A 78 -3.03 7.68 -18.42
C ALA A 78 -3.33 6.20 -18.11
N ARG A 79 -3.73 5.44 -19.14
CA ARG A 79 -4.01 4.00 -19.01
C ARG A 79 -2.73 3.14 -19.05
N THR A 80 -1.69 3.63 -19.73
CA THR A 80 -0.38 2.96 -19.83
C THR A 80 0.73 4.00 -19.99
N TRP A 81 1.96 3.61 -19.67
CA TRP A 81 3.17 4.36 -20.00
C TRP A 81 4.35 3.43 -20.31
N THR A 82 5.33 3.96 -21.03
CA THR A 82 6.56 3.26 -21.39
C THR A 82 7.76 4.17 -21.23
N TRP A 83 8.85 3.63 -20.68
CA TRP A 83 10.16 4.28 -20.62
C TRP A 83 10.94 4.04 -21.91
N SER A 84 11.78 5.01 -22.29
CA SER A 84 12.92 4.76 -23.18
C SER A 84 14.00 3.95 -22.46
N ASP A 85 14.85 3.26 -23.23
CA ASP A 85 15.92 2.40 -22.68
C ASP A 85 16.89 3.14 -21.74
N ASP A 86 17.11 4.43 -21.97
CA ASP A 86 17.96 5.30 -21.13
C ASP A 86 17.25 5.88 -19.89
N HIS A 87 15.96 5.55 -19.72
CA HIS A 87 15.09 6.08 -18.67
C HIS A 87 15.02 7.63 -18.63
N LYS A 88 15.16 8.30 -19.79
CA LYS A 88 15.04 9.77 -19.91
C LYS A 88 13.77 10.25 -20.59
N THR A 89 12.98 9.35 -21.16
CA THR A 89 11.71 9.68 -21.82
C THR A 89 10.59 8.79 -21.32
N LEU A 90 9.48 9.41 -20.91
CA LEU A 90 8.22 8.76 -20.60
C LEU A 90 7.19 9.07 -21.68
N LEU A 91 6.58 8.03 -22.25
CA LEU A 91 5.43 8.16 -23.13
C LEU A 91 4.18 7.63 -22.42
N PHE A 92 3.18 8.48 -22.21
CA PHE A 92 1.89 8.12 -21.64
C PHE A 92 0.82 8.02 -22.73
N ARG A 93 -0.06 7.02 -22.61
CA ARG A 93 -1.28 6.90 -23.41
C ARG A 93 -2.49 7.21 -22.54
N LEU A 94 -3.29 8.19 -22.96
CA LEU A 94 -4.46 8.62 -22.20
C LEU A 94 -5.66 7.71 -22.42
N GLN A 95 -6.55 7.69 -21.42
CA GLN A 95 -7.83 7.02 -21.46
C GLN A 95 -8.76 7.77 -22.44
N PRO A 96 -9.29 7.09 -23.47
CA PRO A 96 -10.23 7.72 -24.39
C PRO A 96 -11.58 7.97 -23.73
N GLY A 97 -12.28 8.99 -24.20
CA GLY A 97 -13.67 9.29 -23.81
C GLY A 97 -13.83 10.07 -22.50
N VAL A 98 -12.74 10.51 -21.88
CA VAL A 98 -12.78 11.41 -20.72
C VAL A 98 -13.18 12.81 -21.18
N ARG A 99 -14.08 13.46 -20.43
CA ARG A 99 -14.61 14.79 -20.75
C ARG A 99 -14.58 15.69 -19.53
N TRP A 100 -14.38 16.97 -19.80
CA TRP A 100 -14.65 18.07 -18.89
C TRP A 100 -16.16 18.22 -18.68
N ASP A 101 -16.56 18.84 -17.57
CA ASP A 101 -17.96 19.06 -17.20
C ASP A 101 -18.73 19.95 -18.19
N ASP A 102 -18.01 20.73 -19.01
CA ASP A 102 -18.56 21.52 -20.12
C ASP A 102 -18.70 20.74 -21.43
N GLY A 103 -18.34 19.45 -21.43
CA GLY A 103 -18.46 18.52 -22.56
C GLY A 103 -17.23 18.43 -23.47
N VAL A 104 -16.23 19.31 -23.29
CA VAL A 104 -14.97 19.27 -24.06
C VAL A 104 -14.19 18.00 -23.71
N ALA A 105 -13.53 17.39 -24.69
CA ALA A 105 -12.72 16.20 -24.45
C ALA A 105 -11.47 16.55 -23.61
N THR A 106 -11.14 15.72 -22.62
CA THR A 106 -9.84 15.82 -21.92
C THR A 106 -8.77 15.15 -22.78
N THR A 107 -7.70 15.89 -23.09
CA THR A 107 -6.68 15.45 -24.06
C THR A 107 -5.25 15.61 -23.52
N ALA A 108 -4.27 15.11 -24.27
CA ALA A 108 -2.85 15.27 -23.99
C ALA A 108 -2.41 16.74 -23.90
N ARG A 109 -3.10 17.64 -24.62
CA ARG A 109 -2.88 19.08 -24.54
C ARG A 109 -3.10 19.63 -23.13
N ASP A 110 -4.14 19.16 -22.44
CA ASP A 110 -4.44 19.58 -21.06
C ASP A 110 -3.29 19.21 -20.12
N VAL A 111 -2.74 18.00 -20.29
CA VAL A 111 -1.59 17.51 -19.50
C VAL A 111 -0.34 18.33 -19.81
N ALA A 112 -0.02 18.52 -21.09
CA ALA A 112 1.16 19.27 -21.52
C ALA A 112 1.09 20.73 -21.05
N TRP A 113 -0.08 21.35 -21.17
CA TRP A 113 -0.34 22.70 -20.67
C TRP A 113 -0.14 22.80 -19.16
N THR A 114 -0.72 21.86 -18.40
CA THR A 114 -0.64 21.85 -16.93
C THR A 114 0.81 21.72 -16.46
N PHE A 115 1.59 20.81 -17.07
CA PHE A 115 2.98 20.62 -16.71
C PHE A 115 3.86 21.79 -17.14
N SER A 116 3.56 22.42 -18.28
CA SER A 116 4.22 23.65 -18.69
C SER A 116 3.92 24.81 -17.72
N ALA A 117 2.68 24.94 -17.25
CA ALA A 117 2.30 25.95 -16.28
C ALA A 117 3.00 25.75 -14.93
N ALA A 118 3.05 24.50 -14.44
CA ALA A 118 3.71 24.14 -13.20
C ALA A 118 5.23 24.40 -13.22
N ARG A 119 5.85 24.34 -14.40
CA ARG A 119 7.28 24.61 -14.63
C ARG A 119 7.62 26.08 -14.78
N ASP A 120 6.64 26.94 -15.00
CA ASP A 120 6.87 28.36 -15.22
C ASP A 120 6.99 29.10 -13.87
N PRO A 121 8.14 29.72 -13.56
CA PRO A 121 8.31 30.49 -12.33
C PRO A 121 7.27 31.61 -12.16
N ALA A 122 6.75 32.19 -13.26
CA ALA A 122 5.73 33.23 -13.21
C ALA A 122 4.39 32.72 -12.65
N THR A 123 4.08 31.42 -12.80
CA THR A 123 2.90 30.81 -12.19
C THR A 123 2.98 30.82 -10.67
N GLY A 124 4.19 30.71 -10.11
CA GLY A 124 4.40 30.62 -8.66
C GLY A 124 3.90 29.32 -8.04
N TYR A 125 4.02 28.19 -8.76
CA TYR A 125 3.63 26.87 -8.26
C TYR A 125 4.46 26.46 -7.03
N PRO A 126 3.85 26.13 -5.87
CA PRO A 126 4.59 25.81 -4.65
C PRO A 126 5.56 24.63 -4.79
N ARG A 127 5.26 23.67 -5.66
CA ARG A 127 6.11 22.50 -5.92
C ARG A 127 6.88 22.59 -7.25
N LEU A 128 7.20 23.81 -7.70
CA LEU A 128 7.98 24.07 -8.93
C LEU A 128 9.26 23.21 -9.02
N ASN A 129 9.97 23.04 -7.90
CA ASN A 129 11.22 22.28 -7.84
C ASN A 129 11.06 20.80 -8.21
N ASP A 130 9.88 20.22 -8.05
CA ASP A 130 9.61 18.82 -8.41
C ASP A 130 9.61 18.60 -9.92
N PHE A 131 9.54 19.70 -10.70
CA PHE A 131 9.67 19.67 -12.16
C PHE A 131 11.06 20.08 -12.66
N SER A 132 12.04 20.26 -11.76
CA SER A 132 13.38 20.77 -12.13
C SER A 132 14.11 19.91 -13.16
N ASP A 133 13.91 18.59 -13.14
CA ASP A 133 14.54 17.68 -14.11
C ASP A 133 13.71 17.49 -15.40
N VAL A 134 12.45 17.94 -15.42
CA VAL A 134 11.64 17.89 -16.63
C VAL A 134 12.18 18.90 -17.63
N ALA A 135 12.85 18.40 -18.67
CA ALA A 135 13.42 19.21 -19.74
C ALA A 135 12.35 19.68 -20.72
N PHE A 136 11.41 18.80 -21.06
CA PHE A 136 10.41 19.07 -22.09
C PHE A 136 9.15 18.22 -21.92
N VAL A 137 7.99 18.77 -22.28
CA VAL A 137 6.70 18.07 -22.32
C VAL A 137 6.05 18.35 -23.67
N ASN A 138 5.52 17.32 -24.31
CA ASN A 138 4.89 17.38 -25.62
C ASN A 138 3.62 16.53 -25.69
N ASP A 139 2.71 16.91 -26.56
CA ASP A 139 1.45 16.26 -26.85
C ASP A 139 1.32 16.01 -28.37
N PRO A 140 2.02 15.02 -28.96
CA PRO A 140 2.03 14.82 -30.41
C PRO A 140 0.65 14.50 -31.02
N ASN A 141 -0.35 14.16 -30.19
CA ASN A 141 -1.76 14.01 -30.54
C ASN A 141 -2.59 13.99 -29.25
N ASP A 142 -3.92 14.09 -29.40
CA ASP A 142 -4.90 14.14 -28.30
C ASP A 142 -4.77 13.05 -27.23
N SER A 143 -4.14 11.92 -27.53
CA SER A 143 -4.08 10.73 -26.65
C SER A 143 -2.68 10.40 -26.12
N THR A 144 -1.65 11.17 -26.49
CA THR A 144 -0.25 10.82 -26.19
C THR A 144 0.47 11.99 -25.56
N VAL A 145 1.05 11.77 -24.37
CA VAL A 145 1.92 12.76 -23.70
C VAL A 145 3.34 12.21 -23.66
N VAL A 146 4.33 13.02 -24.03
CA VAL A 146 5.74 12.69 -23.99
C VAL A 146 6.45 13.64 -23.03
N VAL A 147 7.05 13.10 -21.98
CA VAL A 147 7.86 13.84 -21.01
C VAL A 147 9.31 13.45 -21.17
N ARG A 148 10.21 14.42 -21.34
CA ARG A 148 11.66 14.21 -21.40
C ARG A 148 12.33 14.83 -20.18
N PHE A 149 13.29 14.11 -19.65
CA PHE A 149 14.06 14.47 -18.47
C PHE A 149 15.50 14.83 -18.87
N ALA A 150 16.13 15.73 -18.11
CA ALA A 150 17.54 16.06 -18.30
C ALA A 150 18.44 14.89 -17.87
N HIS A 151 18.05 14.18 -16.81
CA HIS A 151 18.76 13.03 -16.28
C HIS A 151 17.89 11.76 -16.31
N SER A 152 18.54 10.61 -16.14
CA SER A 152 17.86 9.32 -16.07
C SER A 152 17.03 9.25 -14.79
N GLN A 153 15.78 8.79 -14.91
CA GLN A 153 14.82 8.77 -13.81
C GLN A 153 14.57 7.33 -13.31
N PRO A 154 14.58 7.10 -11.99
CA PRO A 154 14.40 5.75 -11.44
C PRO A 154 12.95 5.26 -11.53
N SER A 155 11.98 6.17 -11.62
CA SER A 155 10.54 5.87 -11.68
C SER A 155 9.74 7.08 -12.14
N VAL A 156 8.43 6.93 -12.30
CA VAL A 156 7.54 8.04 -12.66
C VAL A 156 7.56 9.06 -11.50
N PRO A 157 7.82 10.36 -11.76
CA PRO A 157 7.88 11.37 -10.70
C PRO A 157 6.58 11.45 -9.89
N ASP A 158 6.73 11.47 -8.56
CA ASP A 158 5.63 11.52 -7.59
C ASP A 158 4.66 12.67 -7.86
N VAL A 159 5.15 13.83 -8.32
CA VAL A 159 4.32 15.00 -8.63
C VAL A 159 3.28 14.74 -9.73
N PHE A 160 3.47 13.73 -10.60
CA PHE A 160 2.49 13.35 -11.63
C PHE A 160 1.30 12.59 -11.06
N THR A 161 1.41 12.08 -9.83
CA THR A 161 0.32 11.43 -9.10
C THR A 161 -0.51 12.40 -8.27
N ASP A 162 -0.01 13.63 -8.06
CA ASP A 162 -0.59 14.62 -7.16
C ASP A 162 -1.08 15.88 -7.90
N LEU A 163 -0.38 16.30 -8.95
CA LEU A 163 -0.79 17.45 -9.75
C LEU A 163 -2.00 17.08 -10.63
N ALA A 164 -3.18 17.53 -10.23
CA ALA A 164 -4.39 17.40 -11.00
C ALA A 164 -4.30 18.19 -12.32
N ILE A 165 -4.85 17.60 -13.39
CA ILE A 165 -4.83 18.18 -14.73
C ILE A 165 -5.84 19.31 -14.83
N LEU A 166 -5.47 20.40 -15.49
CA LEU A 166 -6.27 21.61 -15.67
C LEU A 166 -6.74 21.78 -17.13
N PRO A 167 -7.91 22.41 -17.36
CA PRO A 167 -8.48 22.57 -18.69
C PRO A 167 -7.74 23.67 -19.48
N ALA A 168 -6.90 23.27 -20.43
CA ALA A 168 -6.12 24.21 -21.24
C ALA A 168 -7.04 25.17 -22.00
N HIS A 169 -8.18 24.68 -22.51
CA HIS A 169 -9.13 25.47 -23.28
C HIS A 169 -9.76 26.64 -22.50
N LEU A 170 -9.76 26.60 -21.16
CA LEU A 170 -10.28 27.68 -20.31
C LEU A 170 -9.18 28.58 -19.75
N LEU A 171 -7.93 28.14 -19.77
CA LEU A 171 -6.81 28.79 -19.09
C LEU A 171 -5.69 29.27 -20.02
N ASP A 172 -5.71 28.88 -21.30
CA ASP A 172 -4.72 29.27 -22.32
C ASP A 172 -4.57 30.79 -22.48
N SER A 173 -5.65 31.54 -22.32
CA SER A 173 -5.66 33.00 -22.44
C SER A 173 -5.24 33.73 -21.17
N VAL A 174 -5.09 33.03 -20.03
CA VAL A 174 -4.74 33.63 -18.74
C VAL A 174 -3.21 33.71 -18.64
N PRO A 175 -2.63 34.92 -18.47
CA PRO A 175 -1.21 35.07 -18.23
C PRO A 175 -0.76 34.27 -17.00
N ARG A 176 0.41 33.61 -17.06
CA ARG A 176 0.93 32.76 -15.98
C ARG A 176 0.98 33.49 -14.63
N ALA A 177 1.44 34.74 -14.63
CA ALA A 177 1.51 35.59 -13.43
C ALA A 177 0.13 35.97 -12.84
N GLU A 178 -0.94 35.85 -13.63
CA GLU A 178 -2.30 36.21 -13.24
C GLU A 178 -3.17 35.00 -12.91
N MET A 179 -2.60 33.79 -12.87
CA MET A 179 -3.33 32.54 -12.65
C MET A 179 -4.18 32.54 -11.37
N ARG A 180 -3.77 33.28 -10.33
CA ARG A 180 -4.56 33.47 -9.09
C ARG A 180 -5.90 34.16 -9.31
N ARG A 181 -6.04 34.96 -10.36
CA ARG A 181 -7.24 35.73 -10.71
C ARG A 181 -8.05 35.10 -11.84
N ALA A 182 -7.67 33.90 -12.30
CA ALA A 182 -8.41 33.20 -13.35
C ALA A 182 -9.87 32.98 -12.93
N ALA A 183 -10.83 33.32 -13.80
CA ALA A 183 -12.26 33.14 -13.53
C ALA A 183 -12.63 31.69 -13.22
N TRP A 184 -11.89 30.72 -13.78
CA TRP A 184 -12.03 29.30 -13.47
C TRP A 184 -11.86 28.99 -11.98
N ASN A 185 -11.08 29.78 -11.22
CA ASN A 185 -10.89 29.55 -9.79
C ASN A 185 -12.18 29.76 -8.98
N GLU A 186 -13.13 30.57 -9.48
CA GLU A 186 -14.43 30.84 -8.84
C GLU A 186 -15.51 29.85 -9.31
N HIS A 187 -15.40 29.39 -10.56
CA HIS A 187 -16.34 28.47 -11.20
C HIS A 187 -15.58 27.34 -11.91
N PRO A 188 -14.96 26.41 -11.15
CA PRO A 188 -14.12 25.39 -11.74
C PRO A 188 -14.94 24.40 -12.55
N VAL A 189 -14.51 24.20 -13.80
CA VAL A 189 -14.94 23.08 -14.66
C VAL A 189 -13.99 21.91 -14.39
N GLY A 190 -14.54 20.80 -13.90
CA GLY A 190 -13.79 19.59 -13.55
C GLY A 190 -13.85 18.52 -14.64
N ASN A 191 -13.05 17.47 -14.47
CA ASN A 191 -13.17 16.21 -15.23
C ASN A 191 -13.20 14.98 -14.30
N GLY A 192 -13.41 15.23 -13.00
CA GLY A 192 -13.41 14.24 -11.94
C GLY A 192 -14.77 13.59 -11.66
N PRO A 193 -14.83 12.78 -10.60
CA PRO A 193 -16.04 12.06 -10.19
C PRO A 193 -17.16 12.96 -9.67
N PHE A 194 -16.87 14.21 -9.27
CA PHE A 194 -17.88 15.18 -8.87
C PHE A 194 -17.71 16.51 -9.60
N ARG A 195 -18.83 17.14 -9.91
CA ARG A 195 -18.94 18.46 -10.51
C ARG A 195 -19.07 19.52 -9.44
N PHE A 196 -18.39 20.65 -9.63
CA PHE A 196 -18.59 21.82 -8.78
C PHE A 196 -20.02 22.36 -8.90
N VAL A 197 -20.61 22.77 -7.77
CA VAL A 197 -21.94 23.40 -7.75
C VAL A 197 -21.89 24.81 -7.19
N ALA A 198 -21.28 25.00 -6.02
CA ALA A 198 -21.24 26.30 -5.36
C ALA A 198 -20.11 26.39 -4.33
N HIS A 199 -19.61 27.60 -4.17
CA HIS A 199 -18.73 28.00 -3.06
C HIS A 199 -19.36 29.21 -2.36
N GLU A 200 -19.50 29.11 -1.04
CA GLU A 200 -19.81 30.22 -0.16
C GLU A 200 -18.57 30.43 0.72
N ALA A 201 -17.84 31.51 0.46
CA ALA A 201 -16.57 31.82 1.11
C ALA A 201 -16.65 31.69 2.64
N SER A 202 -15.68 31.00 3.22
CA SER A 202 -15.57 30.69 4.65
C SER A 202 -16.77 29.95 5.26
N ARG A 203 -17.67 29.41 4.43
CA ARG A 203 -18.86 28.70 4.89
C ARG A 203 -18.92 27.28 4.34
N ARG A 204 -18.96 27.11 3.01
CA ARG A 204 -19.06 25.77 2.39
C ARG A 204 -18.67 25.69 0.92
N TRP A 205 -18.26 24.50 0.51
CA TRP A 205 -18.17 24.05 -0.88
C TRP A 205 -19.18 22.94 -1.13
N VAL A 206 -19.81 22.94 -2.30
CA VAL A 206 -20.82 21.96 -2.69
C VAL A 206 -20.44 21.34 -4.03
N PHE A 207 -20.38 20.02 -4.05
CA PHE A 207 -20.12 19.21 -5.23
C PHE A 207 -21.27 18.22 -5.45
N ALA A 208 -21.60 17.94 -6.70
CA ALA A 208 -22.60 16.95 -7.11
C ALA A 208 -21.93 15.82 -7.89
N ALA A 209 -22.45 14.60 -7.79
CA ALA A 209 -21.88 13.46 -8.51
C ALA A 209 -21.90 13.70 -10.03
N ASN A 210 -20.84 13.26 -10.70
CA ASN A 210 -20.77 13.19 -12.16
C ASN A 210 -21.33 11.83 -12.61
N PRO A 211 -22.57 11.76 -13.13
CA PRO A 211 -23.17 10.50 -13.58
C PRO A 211 -22.47 9.91 -14.80
N ASP A 212 -21.70 10.73 -15.51
CA ASP A 212 -20.98 10.36 -16.73
C ASP A 212 -19.51 10.00 -16.45
N PHE A 213 -19.09 9.95 -15.18
CA PHE A 213 -17.71 9.61 -14.84
C PHE A 213 -17.38 8.19 -15.29
N LEU A 214 -16.28 8.06 -16.03
CA LEU A 214 -16.00 6.85 -16.80
C LEU A 214 -15.72 5.65 -15.89
N ALA A 215 -16.32 4.49 -16.20
CA ALA A 215 -16.13 3.25 -15.45
C ALA A 215 -14.64 2.83 -15.36
N ALA A 216 -13.87 3.07 -16.42
CA ALA A 216 -12.43 2.79 -16.44
C ALA A 216 -11.62 3.64 -15.42
N LEU A 217 -12.16 4.76 -14.96
CA LEU A 217 -11.56 5.64 -13.95
C LEU A 217 -12.15 5.42 -12.54
N GLY A 218 -13.11 4.51 -12.39
CA GLY A 218 -13.78 4.21 -11.12
C GLY A 218 -15.31 4.28 -11.19
N GLY A 219 -15.86 4.89 -12.24
CA GLY A 219 -17.31 5.00 -12.46
C GLY A 219 -18.00 6.02 -11.54
N PRO A 220 -19.29 6.32 -11.83
CA PRO A 220 -20.01 7.37 -11.13
C PRO A 220 -20.07 7.15 -9.61
N PRO A 221 -19.93 8.19 -8.79
CA PRO A 221 -20.03 8.04 -7.35
C PRO A 221 -21.35 7.44 -6.89
N ALA A 222 -21.28 6.61 -5.85
CA ALA A 222 -22.47 6.16 -5.12
C ALA A 222 -23.15 7.31 -4.33
N LEU A 223 -22.40 8.36 -3.99
CA LEU A 223 -22.94 9.57 -3.36
C LEU A 223 -23.59 10.47 -4.41
N GLU A 224 -24.60 11.24 -4.04
CA GLU A 224 -25.19 12.28 -4.90
C GLU A 224 -24.52 13.64 -4.70
N ARG A 225 -24.11 13.94 -3.46
CA ARG A 225 -23.47 15.21 -3.11
C ARG A 225 -22.37 15.02 -2.09
N PHE A 226 -21.31 15.81 -2.26
CA PHE A 226 -20.25 15.98 -1.29
C PHE A 226 -20.19 17.46 -0.90
N VAL A 227 -20.24 17.75 0.40
CA VAL A 227 -20.26 19.11 0.94
C VAL A 227 -19.12 19.27 1.92
N VAL A 228 -18.26 20.26 1.69
CA VAL A 228 -17.27 20.67 2.69
C VAL A 228 -17.84 21.87 3.42
N VAL A 229 -18.00 21.79 4.74
CA VAL A 229 -18.36 22.93 5.59
C VAL A 229 -17.12 23.40 6.35
N VAL A 230 -16.97 24.72 6.49
CA VAL A 230 -15.83 25.31 7.20
C VAL A 230 -16.22 25.50 8.65
N VAL A 231 -15.56 24.74 9.54
CA VAL A 231 -15.73 24.78 10.99
C VAL A 231 -14.36 24.68 11.64
N ASP A 232 -13.83 25.84 12.02
CA ASP A 232 -12.49 25.95 12.61
C ASP A 232 -12.41 25.28 13.98
N GLU A 233 -13.33 25.66 14.87
CA GLU A 233 -13.25 25.29 16.28
C GLU A 233 -13.47 23.77 16.53
N PRO A 234 -12.50 23.05 17.14
CA PRO A 234 -12.58 21.61 17.35
C PRO A 234 -13.80 21.12 18.15
N THR A 235 -14.21 21.88 19.17
CA THR A 235 -15.37 21.55 20.01
C THR A 235 -16.69 21.75 19.24
N THR A 236 -16.75 22.76 18.38
CA THR A 236 -17.90 22.99 17.48
C THR A 236 -18.02 21.85 16.46
N LYS A 237 -16.90 21.43 15.86
CA LYS A 237 -16.86 20.23 14.98
C LYS A 237 -17.39 18.98 15.68
N LEU A 238 -16.93 18.71 16.91
CA LEU A 238 -17.39 17.57 17.69
C LEU A 238 -18.89 17.64 18.00
N THR A 239 -19.40 18.83 18.33
CA THR A 239 -20.82 19.07 18.60
C THR A 239 -21.67 18.81 17.36
N ALA A 240 -21.28 19.38 16.21
CA ALA A 240 -21.95 19.17 14.93
C ALA A 240 -21.93 17.68 14.52
N LEU A 241 -20.81 16.98 14.73
CA LEU A 241 -20.71 15.54 14.47
C LEU A 241 -21.67 14.74 15.37
N THR A 242 -21.71 15.06 16.66
CA THR A 242 -22.57 14.38 17.65
C THR A 242 -24.05 14.63 17.39
N ALA A 243 -24.41 15.83 16.95
CA ALA A 243 -25.75 16.19 16.50
C ALA A 243 -26.12 15.55 15.14
N GLY A 244 -25.16 14.93 14.45
CA GLY A 244 -25.33 14.38 13.12
C GLY A 244 -25.55 15.46 12.04
N GLU A 245 -25.11 16.69 12.29
CA GLU A 245 -25.11 17.80 11.32
C GLU A 245 -24.04 17.60 10.25
N VAL A 246 -22.91 17.01 10.64
CA VAL A 246 -21.81 16.60 9.76
C VAL A 246 -21.55 15.10 9.88
N ASP A 247 -20.92 14.54 8.85
CA ASP A 247 -20.63 13.11 8.75
C ASP A 247 -19.19 12.76 9.04
N PHE A 248 -18.29 13.67 8.70
CA PHE A 248 -16.86 13.57 8.96
C PHE A 248 -16.39 14.85 9.61
N ALA A 249 -15.59 14.73 10.66
CA ALA A 249 -14.92 15.86 11.27
C ALA A 249 -13.57 15.43 11.83
N GLY A 250 -12.52 16.22 11.59
CA GLY A 250 -11.28 16.10 12.35
C GLY A 250 -11.56 16.34 13.84
N ILE A 251 -11.16 15.40 14.68
CA ILE A 251 -11.33 15.49 16.14
C ILE A 251 -9.96 15.57 16.80
N GLN A 252 -9.88 16.30 17.93
CA GLN A 252 -8.68 16.22 18.76
C GLN A 252 -8.53 14.81 19.33
N PRO A 253 -7.30 14.28 19.45
CA PRO A 253 -7.06 12.95 20.00
C PRO A 253 -7.70 12.72 21.37
N ALA A 254 -7.72 13.74 22.24
CA ALA A 254 -8.38 13.72 23.55
C ALA A 254 -9.89 13.37 23.48
N HIS A 255 -10.57 13.73 22.38
CA HIS A 255 -11.99 13.48 22.19
C HIS A 255 -12.31 12.06 21.67
N ALA A 256 -11.31 11.28 21.24
CA ALA A 256 -11.54 9.97 20.63
C ALA A 256 -12.25 8.99 21.56
N ALA A 257 -11.93 8.99 22.86
CA ALA A 257 -12.59 8.15 23.86
C ALA A 257 -14.08 8.49 24.03
N PHE A 258 -14.44 9.78 23.94
CA PHE A 258 -15.82 10.24 23.95
C PHE A 258 -16.57 9.78 22.69
N VAL A 259 -15.97 9.96 21.51
CA VAL A 259 -16.57 9.55 20.23
C VAL A 259 -16.81 8.04 20.18
N ARG A 260 -15.85 7.22 20.65
CA ARG A 260 -16.00 5.75 20.70
C ARG A 260 -17.16 5.26 21.57
N LYS A 261 -17.55 6.02 22.60
CA LYS A 261 -18.69 5.69 23.47
C LYS A 261 -20.04 5.99 22.83
N ASN A 262 -20.09 6.83 21.79
CA ASN A 262 -21.32 7.15 21.11
C ASN A 262 -21.68 6.06 20.07
N PRO A 263 -22.84 5.37 20.20
CA PRO A 263 -23.20 4.27 19.31
C PRO A 263 -23.48 4.71 17.86
N ALA A 264 -23.73 5.99 17.61
CA ALA A 264 -23.96 6.55 16.28
C ALA A 264 -22.66 6.96 15.56
N LEU A 265 -21.52 6.95 16.25
CA LEU A 265 -20.25 7.44 15.72
C LEU A 265 -19.17 6.36 15.71
N ALA A 266 -18.14 6.58 14.91
CA ALA A 266 -16.90 5.82 14.87
C ALA A 266 -15.70 6.78 14.88
N VAL A 267 -14.56 6.28 15.36
CA VAL A 267 -13.28 6.95 15.17
C VAL A 267 -12.57 6.25 14.02
N LEU A 268 -12.16 7.02 13.03
CA LEU A 268 -11.26 6.60 11.96
C LEU A 268 -9.86 7.12 12.28
N ASP A 269 -8.86 6.24 12.23
CA ASP A 269 -7.46 6.61 12.39
C ASP A 269 -6.58 6.04 11.28
N TYR A 270 -5.78 6.90 10.65
CA TYR A 270 -4.93 6.54 9.50
C TYR A 270 -3.51 7.04 9.72
N PRO A 271 -2.49 6.34 9.17
CA PRO A 271 -1.15 6.89 9.11
C PRO A 271 -1.13 8.19 8.29
N LEU A 272 -0.21 9.09 8.65
CA LEU A 272 0.13 10.24 7.81
C LEU A 272 1.64 10.23 7.57
N MET A 273 2.04 10.54 6.35
CA MET A 273 3.40 10.99 6.08
C MET A 273 3.53 12.45 6.52
N LEU A 274 3.50 12.68 7.84
CA LEU A 274 3.60 14.00 8.43
C LEU A 274 4.52 13.95 9.66
N PRO A 275 5.85 13.88 9.45
CA PRO A 275 6.81 14.02 10.55
C PRO A 275 6.71 15.40 11.18
N TYR A 276 6.66 15.42 12.52
CA TYR A 276 6.69 16.61 13.35
C TYR A 276 8.02 16.70 14.09
N GLY A 277 8.60 17.89 14.15
CA GLY A 277 9.94 18.09 14.71
C GLY A 277 10.19 19.51 15.16
N ILE A 278 11.23 19.68 15.99
CA ILE A 278 11.86 20.98 16.22
C ILE A 278 12.94 21.16 15.16
N VAL A 279 12.72 22.09 14.25
CA VAL A 279 13.66 22.49 13.20
C VAL A 279 14.59 23.55 13.78
N PHE A 280 15.90 23.32 13.69
CA PHE A 280 16.92 24.25 14.17
C PHE A 280 17.54 25.01 12.99
N ASN A 281 17.59 26.33 13.06
CA ASN A 281 18.34 27.11 12.08
C ASN A 281 19.84 27.01 12.41
N THR A 282 20.59 26.21 11.67
CA THR A 282 22.00 25.89 11.99
C THR A 282 22.96 27.01 11.62
N ARG A 283 22.45 28.16 11.12
CA ARG A 283 23.24 29.36 10.82
C ARG A 283 23.30 30.34 11.98
N VAL A 284 22.45 30.18 12.98
CA VAL A 284 22.33 31.13 14.10
C VAL A 284 22.67 30.44 15.43
N PRO A 285 23.51 31.08 16.27
CA PRO A 285 23.69 30.62 17.64
C PRO A 285 22.35 30.56 18.40
N PRO A 286 22.14 29.58 19.29
CA PRO A 286 23.10 28.57 19.76
C PRO A 286 23.09 27.26 18.96
N PHE A 287 22.30 27.17 17.88
CA PHE A 287 22.05 25.92 17.16
C PHE A 287 22.97 25.68 15.96
N ASP A 288 23.95 26.55 15.74
CA ASP A 288 25.14 26.25 14.94
C ASP A 288 25.97 25.10 15.58
N ASP A 289 25.99 24.99 16.92
CA ASP A 289 26.64 23.90 17.66
C ASP A 289 25.79 22.61 17.70
N ALA A 290 26.29 21.54 17.06
CA ALA A 290 25.64 20.23 17.02
C ALA A 290 25.41 19.61 18.40
N ARG A 291 26.26 19.93 19.40
CA ARG A 291 26.10 19.41 20.77
C ARG A 291 24.88 20.01 21.46
N VAL A 292 24.53 21.26 21.14
CA VAL A 292 23.34 21.93 21.67
C VAL A 292 22.09 21.30 21.07
N ARG A 293 22.09 21.02 19.76
CA ARG A 293 20.99 20.29 19.09
C ARG A 293 20.80 18.88 19.65
N LEU A 294 21.90 18.15 19.85
CA LEU A 294 21.87 16.82 20.47
C LEU A 294 21.37 16.88 21.93
N ALA A 295 21.79 17.87 22.72
CA ALA A 295 21.30 18.04 24.09
C ALA A 295 19.78 18.29 24.14
N ALA A 296 19.27 19.16 23.25
CA ALA A 296 17.83 19.39 23.12
C ALA A 296 17.09 18.11 22.72
N ALA A 297 17.63 17.36 21.75
CA ALA A 297 17.05 16.09 21.34
C ALA A 297 17.03 15.06 22.49
N LEU A 298 18.12 14.88 23.24
CA LEU A 298 18.19 13.89 24.34
C LEU A 298 17.26 14.22 25.52
N ALA A 299 16.82 15.47 25.66
CA ALA A 299 15.91 15.89 26.73
C ALA A 299 14.44 15.52 26.49
N LEU A 300 14.07 15.18 25.25
CA LEU A 300 12.67 15.01 24.85
C LEU A 300 12.28 13.54 24.81
N ASP A 301 11.25 13.16 25.56
CA ASP A 301 10.66 11.83 25.50
C ASP A 301 9.57 11.77 24.42
N ARG A 302 9.84 11.02 23.34
CA ARG A 302 8.91 10.87 22.22
C ARG A 302 7.70 10.02 22.59
N ARG A 303 7.88 9.02 23.46
CA ARG A 303 6.75 8.18 23.91
C ARG A 303 5.83 8.99 24.80
N GLU A 304 6.40 9.79 25.70
CA GLU A 304 5.63 10.74 26.50
C GLU A 304 4.81 11.69 25.61
N ILE A 305 5.40 12.23 24.52
CA ILE A 305 4.66 13.06 23.58
C ILE A 305 3.51 12.30 22.91
N VAL A 306 3.76 11.09 22.42
CA VAL A 306 2.74 10.28 21.75
C VAL A 306 1.61 9.88 22.70
N ASP A 307 1.93 9.46 23.92
CA ASP A 307 0.95 8.97 24.87
C ASP A 307 0.21 10.12 25.56
N GLY A 308 0.92 11.16 25.98
CA GLY A 308 0.39 12.28 26.77
C GLY A 308 -0.28 13.38 25.95
N TYR A 309 0.24 13.70 24.76
CA TYR A 309 -0.34 14.74 23.89
C TYR A 309 -1.20 14.15 22.77
N LEU A 310 -0.76 13.06 22.13
CA LEU A 310 -1.50 12.45 21.03
C LEU A 310 -2.42 11.31 21.46
N TYR A 311 -2.48 10.94 22.74
CA TYR A 311 -3.35 9.86 23.25
C TYR A 311 -3.17 8.53 22.46
N GLY A 312 -1.94 8.25 22.03
CA GLY A 312 -1.60 7.08 21.22
C GLY A 312 -1.88 7.21 19.72
N PHE A 313 -2.44 8.34 19.25
CA PHE A 313 -2.68 8.62 17.82
C PHE A 313 -1.45 9.23 17.14
N GLY A 314 -0.32 8.54 17.27
CA GLY A 314 0.94 8.89 16.64
C GLY A 314 1.91 7.73 16.73
N ALA A 315 3.02 7.83 16.01
CA ALA A 315 4.12 6.88 16.11
C ALA A 315 5.42 7.63 16.39
N VAL A 316 6.32 7.00 17.15
CA VAL A 316 7.71 7.45 17.19
C VAL A 316 8.28 7.32 15.77
N PRO A 317 8.99 8.34 15.24
CA PRO A 317 9.43 8.32 13.84
C PRO A 317 10.29 7.08 13.53
N GLY A 318 9.77 6.21 12.66
CA GLY A 318 10.50 5.05 12.12
C GLY A 318 10.74 5.14 10.61
N TYR A 319 9.95 5.95 9.89
CA TYR A 319 10.06 6.13 8.44
C TYR A 319 11.11 7.18 8.04
N VAL A 320 11.34 8.18 8.90
CA VAL A 320 12.59 8.95 8.87
C VAL A 320 13.63 8.10 9.61
N PRO A 321 14.72 7.63 8.98
CA PRO A 321 15.69 6.75 9.63
C PRO A 321 16.63 7.59 10.51
N VAL A 322 16.06 8.31 11.47
CA VAL A 322 16.82 8.84 12.58
C VAL A 322 16.98 7.69 13.55
N ARG A 323 18.22 7.40 13.92
CA ARG A 323 18.51 6.47 15.01
C ARG A 323 17.65 6.87 16.22
N PRO A 324 16.90 5.96 16.85
CA PRO A 324 16.17 6.28 18.07
C PRO A 324 17.15 6.86 19.08
N LEU A 325 17.04 8.15 19.36
CA LEU A 325 17.85 8.78 20.40
C LEU A 325 17.22 8.42 21.75
N PRO A 326 18.02 7.92 22.70
CA PRO A 326 17.50 7.65 24.03
C PRO A 326 17.13 8.97 24.72
N VAL A 327 16.17 8.90 25.62
CA VAL A 327 15.90 10.01 26.55
C VAL A 327 16.99 9.97 27.62
N SER A 328 17.83 11.00 27.68
CA SER A 328 18.95 11.09 28.62
C SER A 328 19.19 12.53 29.09
N PRO A 329 18.37 13.03 30.04
CA PRO A 329 18.53 14.39 30.59
C PRO A 329 19.91 14.65 31.21
N ASP A 330 20.54 13.63 31.80
CA ASP A 330 21.91 13.75 32.33
C ASP A 330 22.95 13.96 31.24
N SER A 331 22.83 13.25 30.12
CA SER A 331 23.73 13.45 28.98
C SER A 331 23.49 14.81 28.34
N ALA A 332 22.24 15.28 28.27
CA ALA A 332 21.92 16.64 27.82
C ALA A 332 22.59 17.71 28.72
N ARG A 333 22.47 17.60 30.05
CA ARG A 333 23.14 18.50 31.01
C ARG A 333 24.66 18.50 30.84
N ARG A 334 25.26 17.31 30.67
CA ARG A 334 26.71 17.18 30.42
C ARG A 334 27.14 17.85 29.12
N LEU A 335 26.39 17.68 28.04
CA LEU A 335 26.68 18.33 26.74
C LEU A 335 26.59 19.85 26.81
N LEU A 336 25.69 20.39 27.64
CA LEU A 336 25.61 21.83 27.86
C LEU A 336 26.72 22.37 28.78
N GLY A 337 27.36 21.51 29.57
CA GLY A 337 28.46 21.90 30.46
C GLY A 337 28.02 22.91 31.53
N GLY A 338 26.77 22.84 31.99
CA GLY A 338 26.19 23.79 32.96
C GLY A 338 25.80 25.15 32.38
N ARG A 339 25.98 25.39 31.07
CA ARG A 339 25.52 26.62 30.41
C ARG A 339 23.99 26.68 30.39
N ARG A 340 23.44 27.87 30.64
CA ARG A 340 22.03 28.15 30.34
C ARG A 340 21.91 28.71 28.93
N ILE A 341 21.04 28.12 28.13
CA ILE A 341 20.87 28.46 26.71
C ILE A 341 19.45 28.99 26.49
N ALA A 342 19.33 30.29 26.23
CA ALA A 342 18.03 30.91 25.94
C ALA A 342 17.75 30.96 24.45
N PHE A 343 16.52 30.64 24.02
CA PHE A 343 16.08 30.82 22.63
C PHE A 343 14.56 30.96 22.49
N GLU A 344 14.12 31.56 21.38
CA GLU A 344 12.71 31.62 20.97
C GLU A 344 12.33 30.35 20.18
N LEU A 345 11.26 29.67 20.59
CA LEU A 345 10.63 28.56 19.86
C LEU A 345 9.39 29.07 19.14
N LEU A 346 9.47 29.14 17.82
CA LEU A 346 8.36 29.55 16.97
C LEU A 346 7.38 28.39 16.76
N ALA A 347 6.09 28.64 16.86
CA ALA A 347 5.04 27.66 16.64
C ALA A 347 3.84 28.27 15.90
N VAL A 348 3.06 27.44 15.21
CA VAL A 348 1.75 27.85 14.68
C VAL A 348 0.71 27.75 15.80
N GLY A 349 0.04 28.85 16.09
CA GLY A 349 -1.02 28.91 17.10
C GLY A 349 -2.26 28.13 16.65
N SER A 350 -2.67 27.15 17.46
CA SER A 350 -3.89 26.34 17.24
C SER A 350 -4.73 26.17 18.51
N GLY A 351 -4.39 26.88 19.59
CA GLY A 351 -5.01 26.74 20.92
C GLY A 351 -3.98 26.64 22.05
N GLU A 352 -4.26 25.78 23.04
CA GLU A 352 -3.65 25.66 24.38
C GLU A 352 -2.11 25.51 24.46
N ALA A 353 -1.40 25.31 23.34
CA ALA A 353 0.05 25.17 23.27
C ALA A 353 0.62 23.97 24.06
N ALA A 354 -0.17 22.91 24.26
CA ALA A 354 0.20 21.81 25.16
C ALA A 354 1.50 21.10 24.75
N LEU A 355 1.72 20.89 23.45
CA LEU A 355 2.97 20.31 22.94
C LEU A 355 4.16 21.24 23.24
N GLU A 356 4.03 22.52 22.92
CA GLU A 356 5.08 23.53 23.12
C GLU A 356 5.43 23.68 24.60
N GLN A 357 4.44 23.70 25.49
CA GLN A 357 4.63 23.75 26.94
C GLN A 357 5.34 22.50 27.47
N MET A 358 5.00 21.32 26.97
CA MET A 358 5.70 20.09 27.32
C MET A 358 7.16 20.10 26.85
N ILE A 359 7.43 20.55 25.63
CA ILE A 359 8.78 20.77 25.10
C ILE A 359 9.54 21.76 25.98
N GLN A 360 8.96 22.91 26.29
CA GLN A 360 9.55 23.94 27.14
C GLN A 360 9.92 23.38 28.52
N ALA A 361 9.02 22.66 29.18
CA ALA A 361 9.25 22.08 30.50
C ALA A 361 10.41 21.06 30.50
N ARG A 362 10.48 20.19 29.48
CA ARG A 362 11.55 19.17 29.36
C ARG A 362 12.91 19.79 29.04
N LEU A 363 12.95 20.80 28.18
CA LEU A 363 14.16 21.54 27.85
C LEU A 363 14.65 22.39 29.04
N ALA A 364 13.74 22.98 29.81
CA ALA A 364 14.06 23.72 31.04
C ALA A 364 14.81 22.87 32.08
N ALA A 365 14.40 21.60 32.24
CA ALA A 365 15.00 20.68 33.19
C ALA A 365 16.48 20.32 32.90
N VAL A 366 16.98 20.61 31.70
CA VAL A 366 18.37 20.33 31.32
C VAL A 366 19.22 21.58 31.10
N GLY A 367 18.65 22.79 31.19
CA GLY A 367 19.40 24.05 31.11
C GLY A 367 19.02 24.96 29.94
N PHE A 368 17.97 24.67 29.17
CA PHE A 368 17.45 25.61 28.19
C PHE A 368 16.44 26.59 28.81
N ASP A 369 16.36 27.81 28.30
CA ASP A 369 15.33 28.78 28.64
C ASP A 369 14.54 29.12 27.36
N VAL A 370 13.36 28.52 27.21
CA VAL A 370 12.60 28.54 25.96
C VAL A 370 11.47 29.54 26.06
N THR A 371 11.43 30.53 25.19
CA THR A 371 10.28 31.44 25.04
C THR A 371 9.41 30.97 23.87
N ILE A 372 8.17 30.55 24.14
CA ILE A 372 7.24 30.10 23.10
C ILE A 372 6.63 31.32 22.41
N ARG A 373 6.75 31.39 21.08
CA ARG A 373 6.12 32.42 20.25
C ARG A 373 5.15 31.77 19.27
N GLN A 374 3.86 31.86 19.55
CA GLN A 374 2.80 31.41 18.65
C GLN A 374 2.46 32.51 17.62
N LEU A 375 2.33 32.12 16.37
CA LEU A 375 1.89 32.96 15.26
C LEU A 375 0.73 32.30 14.51
N GLU A 376 -0.12 33.10 13.87
CA GLU A 376 -1.04 32.57 12.85
C GLU A 376 -0.22 31.97 11.68
N LEU A 377 -0.77 30.94 11.01
CA LEU A 377 -0.07 30.15 9.99
C LEU A 377 0.59 30.99 8.90
N THR A 378 -0.10 32.00 8.36
CA THR A 378 0.43 32.89 7.31
C THR A 378 1.63 33.68 7.83
N ALA A 379 1.54 34.25 9.03
CA ALA A 379 2.65 34.97 9.66
C ALA A 379 3.82 34.05 10.01
N PHE A 380 3.54 32.82 10.46
CA PHE A 380 4.54 31.79 10.72
C PHE A 380 5.31 31.44 9.44
N LEU A 381 4.61 31.10 8.37
CA LEU A 381 5.21 30.75 7.08
C LEU A 381 6.01 31.90 6.50
N ALA A 382 5.52 33.15 6.60
CA ALA A 382 6.25 34.32 6.15
C ALA A 382 7.62 34.45 6.84
N ARG A 383 7.68 34.12 8.14
CA ARG A 383 8.91 34.21 8.94
C ARG A 383 9.85 33.03 8.69
N VAL A 384 9.30 31.82 8.62
CA VAL A 384 10.05 30.58 8.33
C VAL A 384 10.61 30.60 6.91
N ASN A 385 9.85 31.03 5.92
CA ASN A 385 10.25 31.04 4.50
C ASN A 385 10.89 32.37 4.04
N ALA A 386 11.03 33.37 4.92
CA ALA A 386 11.80 34.57 4.61
C ALA A 386 13.24 34.21 4.21
N GLY A 387 13.92 35.04 3.41
CA GLY A 387 15.19 34.70 2.75
C GLY A 387 16.19 33.91 3.60
N ARG A 388 16.74 34.49 4.67
CA ARG A 388 17.67 33.77 5.58
C ARG A 388 16.97 33.04 6.74
N HIS A 389 15.67 32.74 6.60
CA HIS A 389 14.79 32.15 7.60
C HIS A 389 14.86 32.87 8.96
N ASP A 390 13.87 33.71 9.26
CA ASP A 390 13.89 34.59 10.43
C ASP A 390 13.44 33.88 11.72
N PHE A 391 14.08 32.76 12.07
CA PHE A 391 13.83 32.01 13.30
C PHE A 391 15.09 31.33 13.83
N VAL A 392 15.11 31.03 15.14
CA VAL A 392 16.20 30.29 15.81
C VAL A 392 15.85 28.81 15.90
N ALA A 393 14.67 28.50 16.42
CA ALA A 393 14.05 27.18 16.35
C ALA A 393 12.56 27.30 16.06
N ALA A 394 12.00 26.34 15.33
CA ALA A 394 10.58 26.28 15.04
C ALA A 394 10.06 24.85 15.22
N VAL A 395 8.90 24.69 15.86
CA VAL A 395 8.19 23.41 15.89
C VAL A 395 7.17 23.37 14.75
N LEU A 396 7.32 22.39 13.87
CA LEU A 396 6.44 22.25 12.70
C LEU A 396 6.38 20.81 12.20
N GLY A 397 5.28 20.53 11.50
CA GLY A 397 5.14 19.33 10.67
C GLY A 397 5.43 19.67 9.22
N LYS A 398 6.10 18.75 8.51
CA LYS A 398 6.27 18.86 7.07
C LYS A 398 5.59 17.67 6.40
N PRO A 399 4.61 17.89 5.50
CA PRO A 399 4.06 16.80 4.69
C PRO A 399 5.21 16.10 3.96
N GLY A 400 5.29 14.79 4.17
CA GLY A 400 6.29 13.92 3.56
C GLY A 400 5.83 13.36 2.23
N ASP A 401 6.79 12.80 1.51
CA ASP A 401 6.63 12.10 0.25
C ASP A 401 7.56 10.88 0.22
N LEU A 402 7.34 9.99 -0.74
CA LEU A 402 8.05 8.71 -0.86
C LEU A 402 9.47 8.87 -1.35
N GLY A 403 9.69 9.80 -2.28
CA GLY A 403 11.02 10.21 -2.72
C GLY A 403 11.83 10.89 -1.62
N LEU A 404 11.22 11.19 -0.47
CA LEU A 404 11.80 11.94 0.64
C LEU A 404 12.24 13.36 0.23
N GLY A 405 11.64 13.94 -0.80
CA GLY A 405 11.89 15.32 -1.24
C GLY A 405 11.65 16.37 -0.14
N TYR A 406 10.74 16.09 0.79
CA TYR A 406 10.54 16.92 1.98
C TYR A 406 11.80 17.09 2.84
N LEU A 407 12.76 16.13 2.81
CA LEU A 407 14.04 16.26 3.50
C LEU A 407 14.88 17.39 2.90
N ALA A 408 14.84 17.58 1.58
CA ALA A 408 15.52 18.72 0.95
C ALA A 408 14.94 20.05 1.43
N THR A 409 13.61 20.13 1.54
CA THR A 409 12.93 21.33 2.05
C THR A 409 13.25 21.57 3.53
N LEU A 410 13.25 20.52 4.35
CA LEU A 410 13.63 20.63 5.76
C LEU A 410 15.09 21.07 5.93
N ALA A 411 16.00 20.59 5.08
CA ALA A 411 17.41 20.98 5.11
C ALA A 411 17.59 22.45 4.72
N ASP A 412 16.83 22.93 3.73
CA ASP A 412 16.84 24.34 3.34
C ASP A 412 16.45 25.24 4.53
N LEU A 413 15.36 24.89 5.24
CA LEU A 413 14.92 25.60 6.45
C LEU A 413 15.99 25.69 7.53
N THR A 414 16.91 24.72 7.58
CA THR A 414 18.00 24.72 8.56
C THR A 414 19.21 25.53 8.07
N GLY A 415 19.16 26.10 6.87
CA GLY A 415 20.26 26.78 6.21
C GLY A 415 21.29 25.83 5.59
N SER A 416 20.89 24.58 5.34
CA SER A 416 21.73 23.51 4.79
C SER A 416 21.18 23.02 3.45
N ARG A 417 21.96 22.18 2.75
CA ARG A 417 21.47 21.45 1.57
C ARG A 417 21.61 19.96 1.81
N ALA A 418 20.51 19.23 1.73
CA ALA A 418 20.55 17.78 1.75
C ALA A 418 21.09 17.25 0.40
N PRO A 419 21.82 16.13 0.41
CA PRO A 419 22.07 15.34 -0.79
C PRO A 419 20.77 15.04 -1.56
N ALA A 420 20.83 14.99 -2.89
CA ALA A 420 19.69 14.61 -3.72
C ALA A 420 19.32 13.12 -3.60
N ASP A 421 20.30 12.27 -3.28
CA ASP A 421 20.08 10.85 -3.03
C ASP A 421 19.35 10.65 -1.67
N PRO A 422 18.17 10.01 -1.66
CA PRO A 422 17.35 9.88 -0.46
C PRO A 422 18.09 9.22 0.72
N GLU A 423 18.86 8.15 0.47
CA GLU A 423 19.61 7.49 1.55
C GLU A 423 20.73 8.36 2.12
N ARG A 424 21.45 9.09 1.27
CA ARG A 424 22.45 10.06 1.72
C ARG A 424 21.81 11.23 2.47
N ALA A 425 20.65 11.72 2.02
CA ALA A 425 19.89 12.74 2.73
C ALA A 425 19.51 12.26 4.14
N GLN A 426 18.95 11.07 4.22
CA GLN A 426 18.61 10.39 5.48
C GLN A 426 19.82 10.27 6.43
N ARG A 427 20.96 9.75 5.95
CA ARG A 427 22.19 9.66 6.76
C ARG A 427 22.66 11.03 7.23
N TRP A 428 22.60 12.04 6.36
CA TRP A 428 22.96 13.41 6.72
C TRP A 428 22.05 13.97 7.83
N PHE A 429 20.73 13.79 7.75
CA PHE A 429 19.80 14.22 8.81
C PHE A 429 20.10 13.54 10.15
N ARG A 430 20.42 12.24 10.11
CA ARG A 430 20.79 11.47 11.29
C ARG A 430 22.07 11.98 11.94
N ASP A 431 23.08 12.29 11.15
CA ASP A 431 24.43 12.60 11.65
C ASP A 431 24.57 14.10 12.00
N SER A 432 23.91 14.98 11.26
CA SER A 432 23.96 16.44 11.48
C SER A 432 22.88 16.96 12.44
N LEU A 433 21.84 16.17 12.74
CA LEU A 433 20.73 16.51 13.65
C LEU A 433 20.20 17.95 13.45
N PRO A 434 19.81 18.35 12.23
CA PRO A 434 19.28 19.67 11.97
C PRO A 434 17.83 19.80 12.46
N VAL A 435 17.17 18.66 12.71
CA VAL A 435 15.81 18.55 13.23
C VAL A 435 15.79 17.53 14.37
N ALA A 436 15.20 17.91 15.51
CA ALA A 436 14.83 16.97 16.55
C ALA A 436 13.40 16.48 16.28
N PHE A 437 13.27 15.35 15.58
CA PHE A 437 11.97 14.74 15.31
C PHE A 437 11.30 14.27 16.59
N LEU A 438 9.98 14.45 16.65
CA LEU A 438 9.14 14.19 17.82
C LEU A 438 8.21 13.00 17.57
N TYR A 439 7.42 13.03 16.50
CA TYR A 439 6.45 11.99 16.18
C TYR A 439 6.05 12.04 14.70
N HIS A 440 5.44 10.97 14.22
CA HIS A 440 4.56 10.99 13.05
C HIS A 440 3.13 11.09 13.53
N ALA A 441 2.40 12.09 13.05
CA ALA A 441 0.99 12.21 13.37
C ALA A 441 0.22 11.07 12.70
N ARG A 442 -0.85 10.58 13.36
CA ARG A 442 -1.91 9.85 12.68
C ARG A 442 -3.08 10.80 12.46
N GLY A 443 -3.76 10.64 11.33
CA GLY A 443 -5.03 11.33 11.11
C GLY A 443 -6.07 10.75 12.05
N VAL A 444 -6.85 11.60 12.73
CA VAL A 444 -7.94 11.17 13.61
C VAL A 444 -9.20 11.90 13.20
N GLN A 445 -10.19 11.13 12.75
CA GLN A 445 -11.49 11.67 12.37
C GLN A 445 -12.61 10.98 13.12
N GLY A 446 -13.62 11.76 13.50
CA GLY A 446 -14.92 11.23 13.86
C GLY A 446 -15.76 11.02 12.60
N MET A 447 -16.42 9.87 12.51
CA MET A 447 -17.30 9.50 11.41
C MET A 447 -18.69 9.14 11.93
N ASN A 448 -19.73 9.64 11.28
CA ASN A 448 -21.11 9.22 11.53
C ASN A 448 -21.38 7.84 10.91
N ARG A 449 -21.83 6.87 11.70
CA ARG A 449 -22.07 5.48 11.26
C ARG A 449 -23.19 5.33 10.24
N ARG A 450 -24.00 6.37 10.00
CA ARG A 450 -24.96 6.38 8.88
C ARG A 450 -24.26 6.28 7.51
N VAL A 451 -22.99 6.67 7.44
CA VAL A 451 -22.17 6.52 6.24
C VAL A 451 -21.67 5.07 6.20
N HIS A 452 -22.41 4.22 5.49
CA HIS A 452 -22.07 2.80 5.31
C HIS A 452 -21.14 2.60 4.11
N GLY A 453 -20.30 1.57 4.14
CA GLY A 453 -19.44 1.21 3.01
C GLY A 453 -18.22 2.10 2.82
N VAL A 454 -18.04 3.15 3.63
CA VAL A 454 -16.76 3.85 3.74
C VAL A 454 -15.82 2.99 4.58
N ARG A 455 -15.11 2.11 3.88
CA ARG A 455 -13.86 1.56 4.38
C ARG A 455 -12.80 2.59 4.06
N MET A 456 -11.98 2.92 5.04
CA MET A 456 -10.72 3.60 4.75
C MET A 456 -9.98 2.67 3.79
N ASP A 457 -9.82 3.10 2.54
CA ASP A 457 -9.09 2.35 1.55
C ASP A 457 -7.59 2.51 1.86
N LEU A 458 -7.18 1.87 2.95
CA LEU A 458 -5.79 1.68 3.35
C LEU A 458 -5.14 0.58 2.52
N ARG A 459 -5.71 0.18 1.37
CA ARG A 459 -5.06 -0.80 0.52
C ARG A 459 -3.65 -0.38 0.13
N GLY A 460 -3.08 0.78 0.42
CA GLY A 460 -3.45 2.20 0.62
C GLY A 460 -2.26 2.82 1.31
N GLU A 461 -2.06 2.23 2.48
CA GLU A 461 -1.06 2.62 3.45
C GLU A 461 -0.63 1.39 4.27
N LEU A 462 -0.88 0.19 3.75
CA LEU A 462 -0.49 -1.08 4.34
C LEU A 462 0.44 -1.79 3.37
N PRO A 463 1.62 -2.27 3.77
CA PRO A 463 2.31 -3.27 2.98
C PRO A 463 1.33 -4.44 2.82
N ASN A 464 1.05 -4.78 1.57
CA ASN A 464 0.37 -5.99 1.19
C ASN A 464 1.33 -6.82 0.36
N ALA A 465 1.10 -8.12 0.34
CA ALA A 465 1.65 -8.95 -0.69
C ALA A 465 0.62 -9.95 -1.17
N GLU A 466 0.69 -10.30 -2.45
CA GLU A 466 0.06 -11.49 -2.97
C GLU A 466 1.06 -12.34 -3.74
N ALA A 467 0.91 -13.65 -3.62
CA ALA A 467 1.66 -14.62 -4.40
C ALA A 467 0.69 -15.65 -5.02
N PRO A 468 0.88 -16.05 -6.28
CA PRO A 468 0.13 -17.15 -6.86
C PRO A 468 0.51 -18.48 -6.18
N VAL A 469 -0.40 -19.44 -6.23
CA VAL A 469 -0.08 -20.84 -5.92
C VAL A 469 0.45 -21.53 -7.17
N ARG A 470 0.97 -22.75 -7.03
CA ARG A 470 1.52 -23.52 -8.13
C ARG A 470 0.64 -24.71 -8.53
N LEU A 471 0.88 -25.20 -9.74
CA LEU A 471 0.38 -26.46 -10.27
C LEU A 471 1.58 -27.32 -10.68
N ASP A 472 1.71 -28.52 -10.10
CA ASP A 472 2.82 -29.45 -10.36
C ASP A 472 2.63 -30.25 -11.64
N PHE A 473 3.30 -29.89 -12.74
CA PHE A 473 3.22 -30.69 -13.96
C PHE A 473 3.99 -32.01 -13.82
N ALA A 474 5.23 -31.97 -13.35
CA ALA A 474 6.03 -33.19 -13.20
C ALA A 474 7.21 -33.01 -12.24
N GLY A 475 7.68 -34.13 -11.68
CA GLY A 475 8.93 -34.16 -10.91
C GLY A 475 8.82 -33.77 -9.44
N GLY A 476 7.63 -33.41 -8.94
CA GLY A 476 7.41 -33.24 -7.50
C GLY A 476 7.94 -34.45 -6.71
N TRP A 477 8.48 -34.20 -5.51
CA TRP A 477 9.30 -35.10 -4.67
C TRP A 477 10.80 -35.11 -4.98
N THR A 478 11.22 -34.75 -6.20
CA THR A 478 12.66 -34.76 -6.54
C THR A 478 13.42 -33.55 -6.00
N ASP A 479 12.71 -32.53 -5.50
CA ASP A 479 13.22 -31.33 -4.84
C ASP A 479 13.42 -31.49 -3.32
N VAL A 480 13.22 -32.70 -2.79
CA VAL A 480 13.29 -32.99 -1.36
C VAL A 480 14.58 -33.74 -1.03
N PRO A 481 15.37 -33.27 -0.04
CA PRO A 481 16.55 -33.99 0.43
C PRO A 481 16.18 -35.34 1.09
N PRO A 482 17.04 -36.39 0.98
CA PRO A 482 18.39 -36.36 0.42
C PRO A 482 18.47 -36.67 -1.08
N PHE A 483 17.35 -36.91 -1.78
CA PHE A 483 17.38 -37.23 -3.21
C PHE A 483 17.91 -36.05 -4.05
N SER A 484 17.39 -34.84 -3.82
CA SER A 484 17.84 -33.60 -4.48
C SER A 484 19.33 -33.33 -4.24
N ALA A 485 19.84 -33.62 -3.05
CA ALA A 485 21.25 -33.43 -2.70
C ALA A 485 22.18 -34.47 -3.37
N ARG A 486 21.73 -35.73 -3.52
CA ARG A 486 22.59 -36.83 -4.03
C ARG A 486 22.53 -36.99 -5.55
N GLU A 487 21.34 -36.90 -6.12
CA GLU A 487 21.12 -37.20 -7.55
C GLU A 487 20.70 -35.95 -8.34
N GLY A 488 20.35 -34.86 -7.67
CA GLY A 488 19.80 -33.66 -8.29
C GLY A 488 18.34 -33.83 -8.68
N GLY A 489 17.51 -32.84 -8.37
CA GLY A 489 16.07 -32.82 -8.67
C GLY A 489 15.73 -32.05 -9.94
N ILE A 490 14.59 -32.37 -10.56
CA ILE A 490 13.98 -31.58 -11.64
C ILE A 490 12.48 -31.53 -11.40
N VAL A 491 11.93 -30.32 -11.30
CA VAL A 491 10.48 -30.08 -11.21
C VAL A 491 10.05 -29.17 -12.35
N VAL A 492 8.90 -29.47 -12.95
CA VAL A 492 8.23 -28.58 -13.89
C VAL A 492 6.90 -28.16 -13.29
N ASN A 493 6.72 -26.85 -13.11
CA ASN A 493 5.51 -26.30 -12.51
C ASN A 493 5.02 -25.06 -13.28
N ALA A 494 3.78 -24.66 -12.97
CA ALA A 494 3.17 -23.44 -13.46
C ALA A 494 2.51 -22.69 -12.30
N ALA A 495 2.62 -21.37 -12.28
CA ALA A 495 1.86 -20.55 -11.35
C ALA A 495 0.42 -20.35 -11.84
N ILE A 496 -0.55 -20.42 -10.93
CA ILE A 496 -1.97 -20.21 -11.22
C ILE A 496 -2.56 -19.10 -10.33
N ALA A 497 -3.52 -18.35 -10.88
CA ALA A 497 -4.10 -17.16 -10.27
C ALA A 497 -5.15 -17.48 -9.17
N LEU A 498 -4.74 -18.26 -8.17
CA LEU A 498 -5.43 -18.44 -6.90
C LEU A 498 -4.56 -17.80 -5.81
N PRO A 499 -4.73 -16.50 -5.51
CA PRO A 499 -3.76 -15.76 -4.72
C PRO A 499 -3.77 -16.15 -3.24
N ALA A 500 -2.57 -16.34 -2.68
CA ALA A 500 -2.30 -16.22 -1.26
C ALA A 500 -1.94 -14.77 -0.95
N ARG A 501 -2.53 -14.19 0.09
CA ARG A 501 -2.40 -12.78 0.44
C ARG A 501 -1.97 -12.61 1.88
N ALA A 502 -1.12 -11.63 2.12
CA ALA A 502 -0.69 -11.18 3.43
C ALA A 502 -0.81 -9.65 3.53
N TYR A 503 -1.21 -9.18 4.69
CA TYR A 503 -1.48 -7.77 4.98
C TYR A 503 -0.84 -7.43 6.32
N VAL A 504 -0.16 -6.29 6.43
CA VAL A 504 0.33 -5.83 7.73
C VAL A 504 -0.14 -4.41 8.01
N GLU A 505 -0.88 -4.27 9.11
CA GLU A 505 -1.33 -2.99 9.63
C GLU A 505 -0.40 -2.55 10.75
N LEU A 506 0.41 -1.52 10.52
CA LEU A 506 1.29 -0.98 11.57
C LEU A 506 0.50 -0.04 12.50
N GLY A 507 0.67 -0.24 13.80
CA GLY A 507 0.01 0.52 14.86
C GLY A 507 -0.90 -0.35 15.74
N GLY A 508 -1.65 0.32 16.60
CA GLY A 508 -2.55 -0.33 17.58
C GLY A 508 -1.90 -0.58 18.95
N PRO A 509 -2.69 -1.02 19.95
CA PRO A 509 -2.21 -1.22 21.32
C PRO A 509 -1.47 -2.55 21.51
N ARG A 510 -1.66 -3.52 20.62
CA ARG A 510 -1.12 -4.89 20.70
C ARG A 510 -0.84 -5.45 19.31
N MET A 511 -0.03 -6.49 19.25
CA MET A 511 0.18 -7.27 18.05
C MET A 511 -0.94 -8.29 17.89
N ARG A 512 -1.49 -8.41 16.68
CA ARG A 512 -2.61 -9.28 16.34
C ARG A 512 -2.27 -10.09 15.10
N LEU A 513 -2.44 -11.41 15.16
CA LEU A 513 -2.23 -12.33 14.04
C LEU A 513 -3.58 -12.89 13.62
N VAL A 514 -3.92 -12.82 12.35
CA VAL A 514 -5.23 -13.24 11.83
C VAL A 514 -5.02 -14.11 10.60
N ALA A 515 -5.47 -15.37 10.64
CA ALA A 515 -5.62 -16.20 9.44
C ALA A 515 -7.11 -16.30 9.11
N GLU A 516 -7.56 -15.50 8.14
CA GLU A 516 -8.99 -15.37 7.81
C GLU A 516 -9.58 -16.67 7.27
N ASP A 517 -8.81 -17.39 6.45
CA ASP A 517 -9.18 -18.66 5.84
C ASP A 517 -9.30 -19.80 6.86
N LEU A 518 -8.58 -19.70 7.99
CA LEU A 518 -8.67 -20.65 9.10
C LEU A 518 -9.63 -20.21 10.21
N GLY A 519 -10.14 -18.97 10.16
CA GLY A 519 -10.94 -18.38 11.25
C GLY A 519 -10.18 -18.29 12.57
N GLN A 520 -8.84 -18.17 12.51
CA GLN A 520 -7.97 -18.15 13.67
C GLN A 520 -7.39 -16.75 13.91
N GLU A 521 -7.32 -16.37 15.18
CA GLU A 521 -6.77 -15.09 15.60
C GLU A 521 -5.93 -15.25 16.87
N LEU A 522 -4.86 -14.46 17.04
CA LEU A 522 -4.08 -14.39 18.27
C LEU A 522 -3.71 -12.95 18.57
N GLU A 523 -3.84 -12.51 19.82
CA GLU A 523 -3.27 -11.24 20.29
C GLU A 523 -2.08 -11.48 21.22
N CYS A 524 -1.01 -10.69 21.06
CA CYS A 524 0.15 -10.72 21.96
C CYS A 524 0.73 -9.31 22.19
N ALA A 525 1.51 -9.17 23.26
CA ALA A 525 2.12 -7.89 23.62
C ALA A 525 3.31 -7.52 22.72
N SER A 526 4.06 -8.50 22.21
CA SER A 526 5.19 -8.31 21.30
C SER A 526 5.59 -9.60 20.59
N ALA A 527 6.39 -9.49 19.52
CA ALA A 527 6.94 -10.63 18.78
C ALA A 527 7.90 -11.50 19.62
N GLY A 528 8.54 -10.93 20.65
CA GLY A 528 9.55 -11.63 21.46
C GLY A 528 9.03 -12.77 22.33
N GLY A 529 7.70 -12.90 22.48
CA GLY A 529 7.05 -13.97 23.25
C GLY A 529 6.35 -15.05 22.41
N LEU A 530 6.54 -15.06 21.09
CA LEU A 530 5.84 -15.98 20.20
C LEU A 530 6.43 -17.40 20.26
N VAL A 531 5.64 -18.34 20.80
CA VAL A 531 5.95 -19.77 20.87
C VAL A 531 5.18 -20.51 19.77
N LEU A 532 5.89 -21.38 19.04
CA LEU A 532 5.28 -22.28 18.06
C LEU A 532 4.57 -23.40 18.83
N ASP A 533 3.24 -23.42 18.76
CA ASP A 533 2.36 -24.27 19.56
C ASP A 533 1.31 -25.01 18.70
N GLY A 534 1.48 -24.99 17.38
CA GLY A 534 0.56 -25.54 16.39
C GLY A 534 -0.54 -24.58 15.94
N ARG A 535 -0.66 -23.38 16.54
CA ARG A 535 -1.64 -22.36 16.16
C ARG A 535 -0.95 -21.15 15.54
N LEU A 536 -1.29 -20.84 14.29
CA LEU A 536 -0.74 -19.68 13.55
C LEU A 536 0.80 -19.67 13.48
N ASP A 537 1.43 -20.86 13.53
CA ASP A 537 2.89 -20.98 13.62
C ASP A 537 3.63 -20.35 12.42
N LEU A 538 3.01 -20.35 11.24
CA LEU A 538 3.55 -19.68 10.06
C LEU A 538 3.69 -18.16 10.26
N LEU A 539 2.62 -17.50 10.74
CA LEU A 539 2.62 -16.07 11.03
C LEU A 539 3.61 -15.74 12.16
N LYS A 540 3.69 -16.61 13.18
CA LYS A 540 4.62 -16.45 14.29
C LYS A 540 6.08 -16.57 13.85
N ALA A 541 6.40 -17.57 13.04
CA ALA A 541 7.71 -17.77 12.43
C ALA A 541 8.12 -16.58 11.56
N ALA A 542 7.19 -16.11 10.71
CA ALA A 542 7.39 -14.93 9.87
C ALA A 542 7.81 -13.69 10.67
N LEU A 543 7.10 -13.40 11.78
CA LEU A 543 7.43 -12.25 12.64
C LEU A 543 8.70 -12.42 13.46
N ARG A 544 9.09 -13.66 13.77
CA ARG A 544 10.37 -13.93 14.44
C ARG A 544 11.55 -13.69 13.50
N MET A 545 11.43 -14.08 12.24
CA MET A 545 12.44 -13.78 11.21
C MET A 545 12.42 -12.32 10.77
N PHE A 546 11.22 -11.73 10.66
CA PHE A 546 11.01 -10.37 10.22
C PHE A 546 10.32 -9.52 11.30
N PRO A 547 11.03 -9.16 12.38
CA PRO A 547 10.44 -8.42 13.47
C PRO A 547 10.09 -7.00 13.04
N VAL A 548 8.82 -6.63 13.21
CA VAL A 548 8.36 -5.24 13.11
C VAL A 548 8.41 -4.58 14.49
N GLN A 549 8.94 -3.35 14.55
CA GLN A 549 9.23 -2.68 15.83
C GLN A 549 7.99 -2.09 16.51
N ALA A 550 6.89 -1.93 15.77
CA ALA A 550 5.62 -1.42 16.28
C ALA A 550 4.64 -2.57 16.53
N ALA A 551 3.60 -2.30 17.35
CA ALA A 551 2.40 -3.14 17.33
C ALA A 551 1.86 -3.22 15.89
N CYS A 552 1.29 -4.37 15.53
CA CYS A 552 0.74 -4.55 14.19
C CYS A 552 -0.37 -5.60 14.14
N THR A 553 -1.27 -5.49 13.17
CA THR A 553 -2.16 -6.58 12.75
C THR A 553 -1.58 -7.25 11.52
N LEU A 554 -1.10 -8.49 11.63
CA LEU A 554 -0.68 -9.32 10.50
C LEU A 554 -1.82 -10.25 10.10
N THR A 555 -2.37 -10.05 8.90
CA THR A 555 -3.52 -10.82 8.39
C THR A 555 -3.11 -11.62 7.17
N THR A 556 -3.54 -12.88 7.07
CA THR A 556 -3.34 -13.74 5.91
C THR A 556 -4.66 -14.29 5.39
N ARG A 557 -4.73 -14.52 4.07
CA ARG A 557 -5.87 -15.14 3.39
C ARG A 557 -5.40 -15.91 2.16
N SER A 558 -5.83 -17.15 1.98
CA SER A 558 -5.60 -17.91 0.75
C SER A 558 -6.89 -18.17 -0.02
N ALA A 559 -6.86 -17.99 -1.34
CA ALA A 559 -7.94 -18.42 -2.23
C ALA A 559 -7.92 -19.93 -2.49
N ALA A 560 -6.76 -20.57 -2.30
CA ALA A 560 -6.63 -22.02 -2.40
C ALA A 560 -7.02 -22.67 -1.06
N PRO A 561 -7.78 -23.79 -1.05
CA PRO A 561 -8.14 -24.47 0.19
C PRO A 561 -6.90 -24.91 1.01
N PRO A 562 -6.97 -24.91 2.35
CA PRO A 562 -5.92 -25.47 3.19
C PRO A 562 -5.64 -26.94 2.85
N GLY A 563 -4.36 -27.29 2.70
CA GLY A 563 -3.94 -28.62 2.28
C GLY A 563 -4.40 -29.01 0.88
N SER A 564 -4.64 -28.04 -0.01
CA SER A 564 -5.02 -28.27 -1.42
C SER A 564 -3.97 -29.00 -2.25
N GLY A 565 -2.72 -29.09 -1.80
CA GLY A 565 -1.62 -29.62 -2.60
C GLY A 565 -1.14 -28.68 -3.72
N LEU A 566 -1.64 -27.44 -3.76
CA LEU A 566 -1.22 -26.42 -4.75
C LEU A 566 -0.02 -25.57 -4.27
N GLY A 567 0.61 -25.94 -3.14
CA GLY A 567 1.62 -25.11 -2.50
C GLY A 567 1.07 -23.84 -1.86
N SER A 568 -0.15 -23.90 -1.31
CA SER A 568 -0.81 -22.74 -0.67
C SER A 568 -0.08 -22.23 0.58
N SER A 569 0.60 -23.11 1.32
CA SER A 569 1.47 -22.74 2.45
C SER A 569 2.70 -21.98 1.95
N GLY A 570 3.44 -22.55 1.00
CA GLY A 570 4.59 -21.89 0.39
C GLY A 570 4.26 -20.54 -0.29
N ALA A 571 3.08 -20.41 -0.89
CA ALA A 571 2.61 -19.11 -1.41
C ALA A 571 2.30 -18.10 -0.30
N LEU A 572 1.77 -18.55 0.84
CA LEU A 572 1.60 -17.71 2.03
C LEU A 572 2.95 -17.31 2.62
N ASP A 573 3.95 -18.19 2.67
CA ASP A 573 5.31 -17.85 3.12
C ASP A 573 5.91 -16.73 2.28
N VAL A 574 5.81 -16.87 0.95
CA VAL A 574 6.29 -15.88 0.00
C VAL A 574 5.59 -14.53 0.21
N ALA A 575 4.27 -14.53 0.39
CA ALA A 575 3.52 -13.31 0.69
C ALA A 575 3.92 -12.70 2.05
N LEU A 576 4.10 -13.53 3.09
CA LEU A 576 4.50 -13.12 4.44
C LEU A 576 5.90 -12.48 4.46
N VAL A 577 6.88 -13.11 3.80
CA VAL A 577 8.23 -12.57 3.66
C VAL A 577 8.17 -11.23 2.92
N ALA A 578 7.49 -11.19 1.78
CA ALA A 578 7.46 -10.00 0.95
C ALA A 578 6.78 -8.81 1.67
N VAL A 579 5.68 -9.06 2.39
CA VAL A 579 4.96 -8.01 3.13
C VAL A 579 5.73 -7.50 4.33
N LEU A 580 6.38 -8.39 5.10
CA LEU A 580 7.11 -8.02 6.31
C LEU A 580 8.47 -7.37 6.00
N SER A 581 9.18 -7.82 4.97
CA SER A 581 10.37 -7.11 4.46
C SER A 581 10.00 -5.70 4.03
N ARG A 582 8.89 -5.54 3.30
CA ARG A 582 8.44 -4.21 2.87
C ARG A 582 8.01 -3.33 4.05
N ALA A 583 7.37 -3.90 5.07
CA ALA A 583 7.05 -3.19 6.32
C ALA A 583 8.29 -2.72 7.08
N ARG A 584 9.42 -3.41 6.93
CA ARG A 584 10.74 -3.02 7.46
C ARG A 584 11.49 -2.03 6.58
N GLY A 585 10.93 -1.63 5.42
CA GLY A 585 11.58 -0.77 4.44
C GLY A 585 12.60 -1.49 3.55
N GLU A 586 12.61 -2.83 3.56
CA GLU A 586 13.50 -3.65 2.73
C GLU A 586 12.82 -3.97 1.39
N ARG A 587 13.63 -4.05 0.32
CA ARG A 587 13.20 -4.53 -1.01
C ARG A 587 14.04 -5.73 -1.38
N LEU A 588 13.48 -6.92 -1.20
CA LEU A 588 14.11 -8.18 -1.58
C LEU A 588 13.78 -8.53 -3.03
N ALA A 589 14.72 -9.13 -3.74
CA ALA A 589 14.46 -9.73 -5.06
C ALA A 589 13.61 -11.00 -4.92
N GLU A 590 12.88 -11.38 -5.97
CA GLU A 590 11.97 -12.54 -5.97
C GLU A 590 12.66 -13.85 -5.54
N ARG A 591 13.90 -14.07 -5.99
CA ARG A 591 14.70 -15.23 -5.58
C ARG A 591 15.05 -15.21 -4.10
N GLU A 592 15.41 -14.06 -3.56
CA GLU A 592 15.69 -13.90 -2.13
C GLU A 592 14.42 -14.12 -1.31
N ILE A 593 13.27 -13.62 -1.77
CA ILE A 593 11.96 -13.89 -1.14
C ILE A 593 11.69 -15.40 -1.11
N ALA A 594 11.92 -16.13 -2.20
CA ALA A 594 11.74 -17.58 -2.25
C ALA A 594 12.65 -18.33 -1.26
N GLU A 595 13.93 -17.94 -1.18
CA GLU A 595 14.90 -18.54 -0.25
C GLU A 595 14.54 -18.27 1.21
N GLN A 596 14.13 -17.04 1.54
CA GLN A 596 13.68 -16.67 2.87
C GLN A 596 12.35 -17.35 3.24
N ALA A 597 11.43 -17.50 2.29
CA ALA A 597 10.16 -18.21 2.48
C ALA A 597 10.41 -19.70 2.78
N TRP A 598 11.36 -20.33 2.08
CA TRP A 598 11.75 -21.69 2.40
C TRP A 598 12.39 -21.82 3.79
N TYR A 599 13.25 -20.86 4.16
CA TYR A 599 13.85 -20.82 5.50
C TYR A 599 12.79 -20.65 6.59
N LEU A 600 11.79 -19.80 6.35
CA LEU A 600 10.65 -19.58 7.23
C LEU A 600 9.90 -20.87 7.51
N GLU A 601 9.54 -21.63 6.48
CA GLU A 601 8.76 -22.87 6.66
C GLU A 601 9.62 -23.99 7.26
N THR A 602 10.81 -24.22 6.69
CA THR A 602 11.62 -25.40 7.00
C THR A 602 12.43 -25.24 8.27
N VAL A 603 13.04 -24.06 8.49
CA VAL A 603 13.96 -23.83 9.60
C VAL A 603 13.24 -23.22 10.78
N GLU A 604 12.50 -22.13 10.57
CA GLU A 604 11.84 -21.42 11.66
C GLU A 604 10.57 -22.13 12.12
N ALA A 605 9.65 -22.47 11.21
CA ALA A 605 8.40 -23.16 11.54
C ALA A 605 8.56 -24.68 11.71
N LYS A 606 9.72 -25.25 11.34
CA LYS A 606 10.05 -26.68 11.44
C LYS A 606 9.11 -27.60 10.67
N ILE A 607 8.58 -27.11 9.55
CA ILE A 607 7.70 -27.87 8.67
C ILE A 607 8.56 -28.47 7.55
N PRO A 608 8.72 -29.80 7.48
CA PRO A 608 9.58 -30.42 6.46
C PRO A 608 8.95 -30.32 5.07
N GLY A 609 9.74 -29.90 4.08
CA GLY A 609 9.31 -29.74 2.69
C GLY A 609 10.46 -29.56 1.72
N GLY A 610 10.13 -29.52 0.42
CA GLY A 610 11.05 -29.12 -0.65
C GLY A 610 11.07 -27.60 -0.85
N LYS A 611 11.62 -27.15 -1.99
CA LYS A 611 11.76 -25.72 -2.32
C LYS A 611 10.85 -25.25 -3.46
N GLN A 612 10.20 -26.19 -4.16
CA GLN A 612 9.48 -25.86 -5.40
C GLN A 612 8.30 -24.90 -5.19
N ASP A 613 7.61 -24.98 -4.06
CA ASP A 613 6.40 -24.19 -3.78
C ASP A 613 6.74 -22.70 -3.69
N GLN A 614 7.75 -22.37 -2.89
CA GLN A 614 8.20 -21.00 -2.66
C GLN A 614 8.80 -20.39 -3.93
N PHE A 615 9.62 -21.14 -4.68
CA PHE A 615 10.19 -20.65 -5.93
C PHE A 615 9.14 -20.42 -7.02
N ALA A 616 8.17 -21.32 -7.17
CA ALA A 616 7.09 -21.16 -8.13
C ALA A 616 6.21 -19.95 -7.79
N ALA A 617 5.85 -19.78 -6.51
CA ALA A 617 5.04 -18.66 -6.04
C ALA A 617 5.77 -17.31 -6.17
N ALA A 618 7.07 -17.26 -5.87
CA ALA A 618 7.84 -16.03 -5.94
C ALA A 618 8.09 -15.56 -7.39
N LEU A 619 8.34 -16.47 -8.33
CA LEU A 619 8.75 -16.14 -9.70
C LEU A 619 7.57 -16.09 -10.69
N GLY A 620 6.54 -16.93 -10.48
CA GLY A 620 5.42 -17.05 -11.40
C GLY A 620 5.77 -17.75 -12.72
N GLY A 621 4.80 -17.74 -13.65
CA GLY A 621 4.95 -18.33 -14.98
C GLY A 621 5.06 -19.86 -14.97
N PHE A 622 5.55 -20.42 -16.08
CA PHE A 622 5.94 -21.84 -16.19
C PHE A 622 7.45 -21.95 -15.99
N GLN A 623 7.88 -22.89 -15.15
CA GLN A 623 9.27 -23.01 -14.75
C GLN A 623 9.75 -24.45 -14.81
N ARG A 624 10.98 -24.64 -15.30
CA ARG A 624 11.80 -25.81 -15.03
C ARG A 624 12.76 -25.46 -13.90
N LEU A 625 12.52 -26.04 -12.73
CA LEU A 625 13.38 -25.89 -11.56
C LEU A 625 14.32 -27.09 -11.46
N THR A 626 15.60 -26.81 -11.19
CA THR A 626 16.62 -27.83 -10.94
C THR A 626 17.19 -27.66 -9.55
N PHE A 627 17.30 -28.75 -8.80
CA PHE A 627 17.72 -28.71 -7.39
C PHE A 627 19.05 -29.43 -7.24
N ARG A 628 20.06 -28.73 -6.72
CA ARG A 628 21.38 -29.23 -6.36
C ARG A 628 21.75 -28.62 -5.02
N ASP A 629 21.21 -29.17 -3.95
CA ASP A 629 21.20 -28.49 -2.65
C ASP A 629 22.58 -27.95 -2.23
N PRO A 630 22.66 -26.68 -1.76
CA PRO A 630 21.52 -25.78 -1.50
C PRO A 630 21.00 -25.01 -2.73
N ASP A 631 21.65 -25.14 -3.89
CA ASP A 631 21.38 -24.35 -5.09
C ASP A 631 20.09 -24.75 -5.80
N VAL A 632 19.35 -23.74 -6.25
CA VAL A 632 18.18 -23.89 -7.13
C VAL A 632 18.46 -23.16 -8.44
N GLY A 633 18.47 -23.92 -9.54
CA GLY A 633 18.51 -23.40 -10.90
C GLY A 633 17.08 -23.17 -11.41
N VAL A 634 16.85 -22.01 -12.02
CA VAL A 634 15.56 -21.57 -12.53
C VAL A 634 15.67 -21.39 -14.04
N GLU A 635 14.79 -22.05 -14.79
CA GLU A 635 14.71 -21.89 -16.23
C GLU A 635 13.24 -21.67 -16.65
N PRO A 636 12.87 -20.44 -17.04
CA PRO A 636 11.53 -20.15 -17.53
C PRO A 636 11.19 -20.95 -18.79
N ILE A 637 9.94 -21.42 -18.84
CA ILE A 637 9.36 -22.06 -20.02
C ILE A 637 8.39 -21.06 -20.65
N THR A 638 8.81 -20.44 -21.75
CA THR A 638 7.92 -19.60 -22.56
C THR A 638 7.03 -20.49 -23.42
N LEU A 639 5.73 -20.43 -23.20
CA LEU A 639 4.75 -21.14 -24.04
C LEU A 639 4.34 -20.28 -25.23
N ASP A 640 4.00 -20.93 -26.34
CA ASP A 640 3.23 -20.28 -27.40
C ASP A 640 1.88 -19.77 -26.83
N PRO A 641 1.46 -18.52 -27.13
CA PRO A 641 0.24 -17.96 -26.56
C PRO A 641 -1.04 -18.74 -26.89
N ALA A 642 -1.15 -19.30 -28.10
CA ALA A 642 -2.32 -20.09 -28.50
C ALA A 642 -2.32 -21.43 -27.75
N PHE A 643 -1.15 -22.06 -27.62
CA PHE A 643 -0.99 -23.27 -26.81
C PHE A 643 -1.31 -23.02 -25.33
N ALA A 644 -0.84 -21.92 -24.74
CA ALA A 644 -1.10 -21.58 -23.34
C ALA A 644 -2.60 -21.40 -23.07
N ALA A 645 -3.32 -20.69 -23.96
CA ALA A 645 -4.76 -20.52 -23.89
C ALA A 645 -5.50 -21.86 -24.03
N GLU A 646 -5.04 -22.73 -24.94
CA GLU A 646 -5.65 -24.04 -25.15
C GLU A 646 -5.42 -24.98 -23.95
N LEU A 647 -4.19 -25.00 -23.41
CA LEU A 647 -3.86 -25.74 -22.20
C LEU A 647 -4.69 -25.25 -21.02
N GLU A 648 -4.89 -23.93 -20.87
CA GLU A 648 -5.73 -23.35 -19.81
C GLU A 648 -7.19 -23.86 -19.92
N ARG A 649 -7.77 -23.79 -21.12
CA ARG A 649 -9.16 -24.17 -21.40
C ARG A 649 -9.41 -25.66 -21.16
N ARG A 650 -8.42 -26.49 -21.49
CA ARG A 650 -8.50 -27.96 -21.38
C ARG A 650 -8.04 -28.52 -20.04
N THR A 651 -7.55 -27.69 -19.13
CA THR A 651 -7.13 -28.11 -17.80
C THR A 651 -8.30 -28.05 -16.83
N LEU A 652 -8.63 -29.20 -16.23
CA LEU A 652 -9.59 -29.34 -15.15
C LEU A 652 -8.84 -29.48 -13.82
N LEU A 653 -9.12 -28.62 -12.84
CA LEU A 653 -8.56 -28.71 -11.49
C LEU A 653 -9.66 -29.03 -10.46
N CYS A 654 -9.48 -30.12 -9.72
CA CYS A 654 -10.48 -30.67 -8.80
C CYS A 654 -9.90 -30.86 -7.40
N TYR A 655 -10.47 -30.17 -6.41
CA TYR A 655 -10.15 -30.38 -5.00
C TYR A 655 -11.01 -31.51 -4.41
N THR A 656 -10.33 -32.54 -3.88
CA THR A 656 -10.93 -33.76 -3.31
C THR A 656 -10.95 -33.75 -1.77
N GLY A 657 -10.59 -32.64 -1.13
CA GLY A 657 -10.43 -32.52 0.32
C GLY A 657 -8.97 -32.39 0.75
N THR A 658 -8.72 -32.22 2.03
CA THR A 658 -7.37 -31.93 2.57
C THR A 658 -6.40 -33.08 2.31
N SER A 659 -5.21 -32.77 1.77
CA SER A 659 -4.12 -33.73 1.65
C SER A 659 -3.68 -34.22 3.02
N ARG A 660 -3.52 -35.54 3.14
CA ARG A 660 -3.06 -36.23 4.35
C ARG A 660 -1.55 -36.48 4.33
N VAL A 661 -0.83 -35.97 3.32
CA VAL A 661 0.64 -36.04 3.32
C VAL A 661 1.16 -35.19 4.47
N SER A 662 1.91 -35.84 5.36
CA SER A 662 2.53 -35.22 6.52
C SER A 662 4.05 -35.36 6.46
N GLY A 663 4.76 -34.68 7.36
CA GLY A 663 6.21 -34.89 7.53
C GLY A 663 6.59 -36.37 7.75
N ALA A 664 5.70 -37.18 8.33
CA ALA A 664 5.93 -38.62 8.51
C ALA A 664 5.88 -39.40 7.18
N THR A 665 5.03 -39.00 6.23
CA THR A 665 5.00 -39.58 4.88
C THR A 665 6.29 -39.25 4.14
N ILE A 666 6.73 -37.98 4.20
CA ILE A 666 7.98 -37.54 3.57
C ILE A 666 9.17 -38.30 4.16
N ALA A 667 9.27 -38.35 5.49
CA ALA A 667 10.33 -39.09 6.17
C ALA A 667 10.35 -40.58 5.80
N ARG A 668 9.17 -41.22 5.65
CA ARG A 668 9.07 -42.64 5.28
C ARG A 668 9.60 -42.91 3.87
N VAL A 669 9.20 -42.09 2.89
CA VAL A 669 9.68 -42.20 1.50
C VAL A 669 11.19 -41.96 1.42
N MET A 670 11.67 -40.88 2.05
CA MET A 670 13.09 -40.54 2.03
C MET A 670 13.96 -41.56 2.77
N ALA A 671 13.50 -42.10 3.90
CA ALA A 671 14.20 -43.17 4.60
C ALA A 671 14.25 -44.47 3.77
N ALA A 672 13.22 -44.77 2.98
CA ALA A 672 13.25 -45.90 2.06
C ALA A 672 14.25 -45.70 0.91
N TYR A 673 14.35 -44.48 0.37
CA TYR A 673 15.40 -44.11 -0.58
C TYR A 673 16.79 -44.24 0.04
N GLU A 674 17.01 -43.75 1.27
CA GLU A 674 18.31 -43.86 1.94
C GLU A 674 18.74 -45.31 2.20
N ARG A 675 17.79 -46.21 2.45
CA ARG A 675 18.04 -47.66 2.56
C ARG A 675 18.25 -48.34 1.21
N GLY A 676 18.14 -47.61 0.10
CA GLY A 676 18.31 -48.13 -1.26
C GLY A 676 17.16 -49.00 -1.75
N ASP A 677 15.92 -48.77 -1.29
CA ASP A 677 14.73 -49.47 -1.79
C ASP A 677 14.64 -49.28 -3.33
N PRO A 678 14.74 -50.36 -4.14
CA PRO A 678 14.78 -50.24 -5.59
C PRO A 678 13.51 -49.64 -6.20
N ARG A 679 12.35 -49.89 -5.58
CA ARG A 679 11.05 -49.38 -6.05
C ARG A 679 10.98 -47.87 -5.84
N ILE A 680 11.34 -47.39 -4.65
CA ILE A 680 11.30 -45.96 -4.32
C ILE A 680 12.37 -45.20 -5.10
N THR A 681 13.59 -45.73 -5.15
CA THR A 681 14.69 -45.13 -5.91
C THR A 681 14.36 -45.05 -7.40
N GLY A 682 13.83 -46.13 -7.97
CA GLY A 682 13.38 -46.16 -9.36
C GLY A 682 12.24 -45.17 -9.65
N ALA A 683 11.27 -45.06 -8.73
CA ALA A 683 10.17 -44.11 -8.87
C ALA A 683 10.65 -42.65 -8.85
N LEU A 684 11.55 -42.27 -7.93
CA LEU A 684 12.10 -40.91 -7.86
C LEU A 684 12.92 -40.55 -9.11
N ARG A 685 13.73 -41.47 -9.63
CA ARG A 685 14.47 -41.28 -10.89
C ARG A 685 13.52 -41.12 -12.07
N ALA A 686 12.49 -41.95 -12.16
CA ALA A 686 11.49 -41.86 -13.22
C ALA A 686 10.71 -40.54 -13.16
N LEU A 687 10.35 -40.04 -11.96
CA LEU A 687 9.73 -38.72 -11.80
C LEU A 687 10.61 -37.60 -12.36
N LYS A 688 11.92 -37.66 -12.09
CA LYS A 688 12.91 -36.71 -12.63
C LYS A 688 12.99 -36.77 -14.17
N ASP A 689 13.02 -37.98 -14.73
CA ASP A 689 13.07 -38.18 -16.20
C ASP A 689 11.79 -37.67 -16.88
N VAL A 690 10.62 -37.94 -16.28
CA VAL A 690 9.33 -37.42 -16.75
C VAL A 690 9.30 -35.89 -16.69
N ALA A 691 9.88 -35.27 -15.67
CA ALA A 691 9.99 -33.81 -15.57
C ALA A 691 10.85 -33.21 -16.69
N ALA A 692 11.97 -33.83 -17.02
CA ALA A 692 12.79 -33.40 -18.15
C ALA A 692 12.00 -33.49 -19.47
N ALA A 693 11.28 -34.59 -19.71
CA ALA A 693 10.43 -34.76 -20.89
C ALA A 693 9.24 -33.78 -20.93
N MET A 694 8.68 -33.43 -19.76
CA MET A 694 7.56 -32.50 -19.64
C MET A 694 7.94 -31.08 -20.06
N ALA A 695 9.13 -30.62 -19.68
CA ALA A 695 9.64 -29.32 -20.11
C ALA A 695 9.73 -29.23 -21.64
N GLU A 696 10.25 -30.27 -22.28
CA GLU A 696 10.33 -30.34 -23.75
C GLU A 696 8.94 -30.40 -24.41
N ALA A 697 8.01 -31.17 -23.85
CA ALA A 697 6.64 -31.26 -24.37
C ALA A 697 5.90 -29.91 -24.31
N LEU A 698 6.07 -29.17 -23.20
CA LEU A 698 5.50 -27.83 -23.04
C LEU A 698 6.11 -26.82 -24.04
N ARG A 699 7.43 -26.84 -24.21
CA ARG A 699 8.12 -25.98 -25.20
C ARG A 699 7.72 -26.29 -26.64
N GLY A 700 7.52 -27.58 -26.93
CA GLY A 700 7.08 -28.07 -28.24
C GLY A 700 5.59 -27.90 -28.52
N ALA A 701 4.81 -27.34 -27.57
CA ALA A 701 3.35 -27.21 -27.68
C ALA A 701 2.62 -28.53 -27.95
N ASP A 702 3.14 -29.65 -27.42
CA ASP A 702 2.58 -30.99 -27.64
C ASP A 702 1.63 -31.40 -26.49
N LEU A 703 0.35 -31.04 -26.63
CA LEU A 703 -0.67 -31.32 -25.62
C LEU A 703 -0.85 -32.83 -25.36
N SER A 704 -0.77 -33.65 -26.39
CA SER A 704 -0.92 -35.11 -26.30
C SER A 704 0.21 -35.70 -25.47
N ARG A 705 1.44 -35.23 -25.71
CA ARG A 705 2.60 -35.65 -24.92
C ARG A 705 2.53 -35.15 -23.48
N VAL A 706 2.07 -33.90 -23.25
CA VAL A 706 1.82 -33.38 -21.89
C VAL A 706 0.84 -34.28 -21.15
N ALA A 707 -0.31 -34.61 -21.74
CA ALA A 707 -1.31 -35.48 -21.12
C ALA A 707 -0.76 -36.86 -20.76
N ALA A 708 -0.01 -37.50 -21.68
CA ALA A 708 0.62 -38.80 -21.42
C ALA A 708 1.62 -38.72 -20.25
N LEU A 709 2.49 -37.70 -20.24
CA LEU A 709 3.49 -37.50 -19.20
C LEU A 709 2.87 -37.20 -17.83
N LEU A 710 1.71 -36.54 -17.78
CA LEU A 710 0.97 -36.37 -16.51
C LEU A 710 0.59 -37.73 -15.91
N SER A 711 0.05 -38.63 -16.73
CA SER A 711 -0.32 -39.97 -16.29
C SER A 711 0.89 -40.83 -15.92
N ASP A 712 1.99 -40.74 -16.66
CA ASP A 712 3.25 -41.41 -16.30
C ASP A 712 3.80 -40.90 -14.97
N ASN A 713 3.81 -39.57 -14.76
CA ASN A 713 4.20 -38.98 -13.48
C ASN A 713 3.31 -39.50 -12.35
N TRP A 714 2.00 -39.56 -12.56
CA TRP A 714 1.05 -40.01 -11.54
C TRP A 714 1.33 -41.45 -11.11
N LYS A 715 1.58 -42.34 -12.07
CA LYS A 715 1.94 -43.74 -11.82
C LYS A 715 3.21 -43.86 -10.96
N HIS A 716 4.26 -43.10 -11.27
CA HIS A 716 5.49 -43.13 -10.48
C HIS A 716 5.30 -42.51 -9.09
N GLN A 717 4.48 -41.47 -8.99
CA GLN A 717 4.14 -40.85 -7.72
C GLN A 717 3.35 -41.81 -6.81
N GLN A 718 2.37 -42.56 -7.34
CA GLN A 718 1.64 -43.59 -6.60
C GLN A 718 2.56 -44.71 -6.09
N ALA A 719 3.68 -44.98 -6.77
CA ALA A 719 4.63 -46.01 -6.36
C ALA A 719 5.45 -45.62 -5.12
N LEU A 720 5.50 -44.34 -4.76
CA LEU A 720 6.25 -43.84 -3.59
C LEU A 720 5.64 -44.32 -2.27
N ASP A 721 4.31 -44.31 -2.17
CA ASP A 721 3.62 -44.76 -0.97
C ASP A 721 2.19 -45.20 -1.28
N ARG A 722 1.69 -46.21 -0.55
CA ARG A 722 0.33 -46.73 -0.73
C ARG A 722 -0.76 -45.69 -0.44
N GLU A 723 -0.47 -44.69 0.39
CA GLU A 723 -1.42 -43.64 0.76
C GLU A 723 -1.54 -42.55 -0.32
N MET A 724 -0.71 -42.57 -1.36
CA MET A 724 -0.67 -41.50 -2.37
C MET A 724 -1.96 -41.35 -3.15
N CYS A 725 -2.68 -42.44 -3.41
CA CYS A 725 -3.98 -42.40 -4.07
C CYS A 725 -5.08 -42.81 -3.08
N THR A 726 -5.95 -41.88 -2.72
CA THR A 726 -7.09 -42.20 -1.84
C THR A 726 -8.25 -42.79 -2.64
N PRO A 727 -9.21 -43.47 -1.99
CA PRO A 727 -10.41 -43.96 -2.67
C PRO A 727 -11.20 -42.85 -3.38
N GLU A 728 -11.23 -41.65 -2.81
CA GLU A 728 -11.89 -40.47 -3.40
C GLU A 728 -11.18 -40.01 -4.67
N MET A 729 -9.85 -39.97 -4.65
CA MET A 729 -9.04 -39.64 -5.84
C MET A 729 -9.22 -40.67 -6.95
N ALA A 730 -9.18 -41.96 -6.61
CA ALA A 730 -9.39 -43.04 -7.58
C ALA A 730 -10.81 -43.00 -8.18
N ARG A 731 -11.84 -42.71 -7.36
CA ARG A 731 -13.21 -42.52 -7.83
C ARG A 731 -13.30 -41.32 -8.78
N LEU A 732 -12.72 -40.19 -8.41
CA LEU A 732 -12.72 -38.99 -9.24
C LEU A 732 -12.05 -39.27 -10.59
N GLU A 733 -10.86 -39.87 -10.58
CA GLU A 733 -10.10 -40.23 -11.79
C GLU A 733 -10.95 -41.08 -12.75
N ASN A 734 -11.65 -42.10 -12.23
CA ASN A 734 -12.53 -42.95 -13.04
C ASN A 734 -13.68 -42.17 -13.68
N VAL A 735 -14.32 -41.28 -12.92
CA VAL A 735 -15.47 -40.49 -13.37
C VAL A 735 -15.07 -39.48 -14.44
N VAL A 736 -13.98 -38.73 -14.24
CA VAL A 736 -13.55 -37.72 -15.21
C VAL A 736 -12.93 -38.35 -16.47
N ARG A 737 -12.32 -39.54 -16.34
CA ARG A 737 -11.85 -40.33 -17.50
C ARG A 737 -13.00 -40.75 -18.40
N ALA A 738 -14.12 -41.19 -17.83
CA ALA A 738 -15.33 -41.48 -18.59
C ALA A 738 -15.92 -40.22 -19.26
N ALA A 739 -15.60 -39.03 -18.75
CA ALA A 739 -16.03 -37.73 -19.27
C ALA A 739 -15.00 -37.02 -20.19
N GLY A 740 -14.01 -37.76 -20.73
CA GLY A 740 -13.14 -37.24 -21.80
C GLY A 740 -11.78 -36.68 -21.35
N THR A 741 -11.31 -36.97 -20.13
CA THR A 741 -9.91 -36.64 -19.76
C THR A 741 -8.92 -37.63 -20.37
N VAL A 742 -7.83 -37.11 -20.96
CA VAL A 742 -6.76 -37.89 -21.61
C VAL A 742 -5.52 -38.10 -20.74
N GLY A 743 -5.38 -37.33 -19.67
CA GLY A 743 -4.26 -37.43 -18.74
C GLY A 743 -4.56 -36.67 -17.45
N GLY A 744 -3.84 -36.99 -16.39
CA GLY A 744 -4.00 -36.30 -15.11
C GLY A 744 -3.21 -36.92 -13.98
N LYS A 745 -3.10 -36.16 -12.89
CA LYS A 745 -2.33 -36.52 -11.69
C LYS A 745 -2.81 -35.73 -10.47
N ALA A 746 -2.32 -36.11 -9.29
CA ALA A 746 -2.37 -35.21 -8.13
C ALA A 746 -1.58 -33.92 -8.41
N ALA A 747 -2.13 -32.77 -8.03
CA ALA A 747 -1.51 -31.46 -8.20
C ALA A 747 -0.37 -31.18 -7.21
N GLY A 748 -0.31 -31.95 -6.11
CA GLY A 748 0.71 -31.86 -5.07
C GLY A 748 1.27 -33.22 -4.71
N ALA A 749 1.66 -33.39 -3.45
CA ALA A 749 2.33 -34.60 -2.97
C ALA A 749 1.49 -35.89 -3.07
N GLY A 750 0.15 -35.79 -3.02
CA GLY A 750 -0.79 -36.92 -3.06
C GLY A 750 -1.69 -37.00 -1.82
N ALA A 751 -2.27 -38.18 -1.55
CA ALA A 751 -3.06 -38.53 -0.37
C ALA A 751 -4.23 -37.58 -0.06
N GLY A 752 -4.90 -37.08 -1.09
CA GLY A 752 -5.92 -36.03 -1.04
C GLY A 752 -5.45 -34.77 -1.76
N GLY A 753 -5.93 -33.60 -1.33
CA GLY A 753 -5.61 -32.33 -1.95
C GLY A 753 -6.38 -32.11 -3.25
N SER A 754 -5.67 -31.68 -4.29
CA SER A 754 -6.24 -31.45 -5.62
C SER A 754 -5.66 -32.43 -6.62
N MET A 755 -6.45 -32.80 -7.61
CA MET A 755 -6.03 -33.47 -8.83
C MET A 755 -6.28 -32.55 -10.01
N PHE A 756 -5.44 -32.61 -11.03
CA PHE A 756 -5.72 -31.92 -12.29
C PHE A 756 -5.59 -32.85 -13.47
N PHE A 757 -6.37 -32.55 -14.50
CA PHE A 757 -6.57 -33.38 -15.67
C PHE A 757 -6.55 -32.53 -16.94
N VAL A 758 -6.14 -33.13 -18.05
CA VAL A 758 -6.22 -32.55 -19.39
C VAL A 758 -7.34 -33.27 -20.16
N THR A 759 -8.15 -32.51 -20.90
CA THR A 759 -9.33 -32.99 -21.64
C THR A 759 -9.13 -32.97 -23.15
N THR A 760 -9.87 -33.81 -23.89
CA THR A 760 -9.86 -33.81 -25.38
C THR A 760 -10.48 -32.55 -25.98
N ASP A 761 -11.46 -31.97 -25.29
CA ASP A 761 -12.22 -30.80 -25.70
C ASP A 761 -12.34 -29.81 -24.53
N ASP A 762 -13.37 -28.97 -24.50
CA ASP A 762 -13.61 -28.11 -23.35
C ASP A 762 -13.86 -28.91 -22.05
N SER A 763 -13.35 -28.40 -20.93
CA SER A 763 -13.43 -29.07 -19.63
C SER A 763 -14.84 -29.10 -19.03
N GLY A 764 -15.86 -28.52 -19.68
CA GLY A 764 -17.24 -28.43 -19.18
C GLY A 764 -17.90 -29.75 -18.77
N GLN A 765 -17.83 -30.80 -19.59
CA GLN A 765 -18.43 -32.11 -19.27
C GLN A 765 -17.72 -32.79 -18.10
N ALA A 766 -16.38 -32.84 -18.13
CA ALA A 766 -15.58 -33.40 -17.05
C ALA A 766 -15.73 -32.61 -15.74
N SER A 767 -15.92 -31.28 -15.82
CA SER A 767 -16.22 -30.43 -14.66
C SER A 767 -17.56 -30.78 -14.01
N ALA A 768 -18.59 -31.07 -14.81
CA ALA A 768 -19.89 -31.50 -14.28
C ALA A 768 -19.76 -32.87 -13.58
N ALA A 769 -19.10 -33.82 -14.22
CA ALA A 769 -18.87 -35.16 -13.67
C ALA A 769 -18.04 -35.12 -12.37
N ALA A 770 -17.02 -34.25 -12.29
CA ALA A 770 -16.24 -34.05 -11.08
C ALA A 770 -17.07 -33.51 -9.90
N ARG A 771 -18.00 -32.58 -10.16
CA ARG A 771 -18.91 -32.05 -9.13
C ARG A 771 -19.87 -33.12 -8.62
N GLU A 772 -20.42 -33.94 -9.52
CA GLU A 772 -21.28 -35.08 -9.15
C GLU A 772 -20.53 -36.14 -8.33
N ALA A 773 -19.22 -36.31 -8.57
CA ALA A 773 -18.35 -37.16 -7.78
C ALA A 773 -18.01 -36.57 -6.40
N GLY A 774 -18.43 -35.33 -6.10
CA GLY A 774 -18.22 -34.64 -4.83
C GLY A 774 -16.96 -33.78 -4.77
N ALA A 775 -16.26 -33.57 -5.89
CA ALA A 775 -15.09 -32.71 -5.95
C ALA A 775 -15.48 -31.23 -6.14
N THR A 776 -14.69 -30.33 -5.57
CA THR A 776 -14.82 -28.88 -5.83
C THR A 776 -13.95 -28.50 -7.02
N VAL A 777 -14.55 -28.00 -8.10
CA VAL A 777 -13.79 -27.54 -9.28
C VAL A 777 -13.24 -26.14 -9.02
N LEU A 778 -11.92 -26.00 -9.11
CA LEU A 778 -11.20 -24.73 -8.92
C LEU A 778 -10.92 -24.07 -10.29
N PRO A 779 -10.93 -22.72 -10.37
CA PRO A 779 -10.61 -22.03 -11.61
C PRO A 779 -9.12 -22.19 -11.94
N VAL A 780 -8.82 -22.37 -13.23
CA VAL A 780 -7.46 -22.40 -13.76
C VAL A 780 -7.24 -21.17 -14.62
N ARG A 781 -6.27 -20.36 -14.21
CA ARG A 781 -5.75 -19.20 -14.94
C ARG A 781 -4.25 -19.15 -14.73
N TRP A 782 -3.45 -19.10 -15.79
CA TRP A 782 -2.00 -18.99 -15.66
C TRP A 782 -1.62 -17.63 -15.09
N ALA A 783 -0.75 -17.61 -14.08
CA ALA A 783 -0.21 -16.39 -13.50
C ALA A 783 1.17 -16.10 -14.13
N PRO A 784 1.30 -15.10 -15.03
CA PRO A 784 2.57 -14.82 -15.72
C PRO A 784 3.65 -14.21 -14.81
N HIS A 785 3.25 -13.74 -13.61
CA HIS A 785 4.13 -13.11 -12.63
C HIS A 785 3.94 -13.77 -11.27
N GLY A 786 5.01 -13.77 -10.48
CA GLY A 786 5.02 -14.33 -9.13
C GLY A 786 4.56 -13.33 -8.08
N VAL A 787 5.33 -13.23 -6.99
CA VAL A 787 4.97 -12.40 -5.85
C VAL A 787 4.92 -10.93 -6.23
N ARG A 788 3.92 -10.23 -5.70
CA ARG A 788 3.79 -8.79 -5.78
C ARG A 788 3.63 -8.27 -4.37
N ALA A 789 4.51 -7.38 -3.95
CA ALA A 789 4.39 -6.68 -2.68
C ALA A 789 4.24 -5.19 -2.95
N TRP A 790 3.26 -4.58 -2.30
CA TRP A 790 2.83 -3.23 -2.58
C TRP A 790 2.38 -2.60 -1.26
#